data_AF-A0A359M0U6-F1
#
_entry.id   AF-A0A359M0U6-F1
#
_cell.length_a   1.000
_cell.length_b   1.000
_cell.length_c   1.000
_cell.angle_alpha   90.00
_cell.angle_beta   90.00
_cell.angle_gamma   90.00
#
_symmetry.space_group_name_H-M   'P 1'
#
loop_
_entity.id
_entity.type
_entity.pdbx_description
1 polymer ?
#
loop_
_entity_poly.entity_id
_entity_poly.type
_entity_poly.pdbx_seq_one_letter_code
_entity_poly.pdbx_strand_id
1 'polypeptide(L)'
;MSSNSKNRAIRLAVLASWGAAWACAQSFTVQPVVTNLSHSTARVTFIVSSAPSNADVQWSTDLSFSNSASVAVNTPAPVTGSAVLVSLAPGTTYNLRARLNAGAVVSNTIQFTTPPEPAIHPAQPMAPAAVDVSMPPAAPNASEYHPSTNPSGRRITVAADCSDLGTKTGWLSALPATSDTFEVVIPAGTLCDGQFTFPARANHAGWVVVRSSAAGTSVFPPEGVRWTPNWPAAATLATFQTNALVYNIPYYADYSWKDRTDCGMDGEDGLMAIYQFTMETGVLGLLRCSSAYAPYAGPNAITNIVGPTPFTITAPGNTVSNGDVIRITANGLLSPDRAYVVFNKSGDTFQVTPNGVIGGGSFNAGLNPVFTLQPVYKVLPHTAAAADPSGGCTAGAFHWNTSAQRLWWCRDDGWQRYNLFSFTNSSELQAAITVGANARRYRFIGLEVRPKRYPAPLPAGWMTVTPAGSAYQASVSHLMYVSSGASEIVVDRSYLRGLEHPHRLRYAVSGYLKNSAVISSYIDEVAWWRASGYSQTESSGGINLWNESRGFLSHNNYIAVAGIHLFAPDQGVTGPMPGDIAVTRNTFKQYPKWRRGDPANADVNFTHRNQIECKQCERLKIEGNVFDYGYSSLTAGQFVLMTPRCGSTTMTAASIASFNGGVLTTTAAHGFYPGSVVYVTGTGSAHDGLWEVASTNCPGACTQLTLLGNVTGSGSGGSVQMRQTHKGIRDVDIRNNLFYQGVETLRVAGSDAACSNTRLIPTQRVALVNNLVVDTDIRSFATGGRVDQFGTFAAGDFGARSVYIMGNVEDVTVANNTFYAQRGNMPFLLYAEQGNEGLDLRNNLYQWNGFGGLTAMGGNTGTPVWGNAGLDGTWRRGGAPSHNVKNNVICCGLSANAANHPATTRWPATEDAVRWMKPGPASPFEFRLRHDSPYISAGAHRSTEDRDTGVNADELEQRTGRVRNVRARAVAASSAVVSYLAPDAAACTVEYGTSPVWGTGTRIGDGGGARVRNVPVASLSPGTIYHYRVLCEVEQPSGWFRTP
;
A
#
# COMPACT_ATOMS: atom_id res chain seq x y z
N MET A 1 -43.85 -43.57 -52.44
CA MET A 1 -44.61 -42.97 -53.57
C MET A 1 -44.01 -41.61 -53.80
N SER A 2 -43.03 -41.53 -54.71
CA SER A 2 -43.16 -41.02 -56.11
C SER A 2 -43.25 -39.50 -56.15
N SER A 3 -42.54 -38.73 -56.97
CA SER A 3 -41.41 -38.88 -57.90
C SER A 3 -41.39 -37.55 -58.67
N ASN A 4 -40.20 -37.08 -59.07
CA ASN A 4 -39.95 -36.20 -60.23
C ASN A 4 -40.45 -34.72 -60.15
N SER A 5 -39.78 -33.71 -60.70
CA SER A 5 -38.50 -33.60 -61.42
C SER A 5 -38.19 -32.12 -61.77
N LYS A 6 -36.91 -31.75 -61.68
CA LYS A 6 -36.12 -30.88 -62.61
C LYS A 6 -36.50 -29.40 -62.86
N ASN A 7 -35.56 -28.50 -62.49
CA ASN A 7 -34.78 -27.55 -63.33
C ASN A 7 -34.33 -26.34 -62.48
N ARG A 8 -33.15 -25.71 -62.58
CA ARG A 8 -31.81 -25.92 -63.19
C ARG A 8 -30.98 -24.73 -62.66
N ALA A 9 -29.75 -24.92 -62.16
CA ALA A 9 -28.62 -23.97 -62.28
C ALA A 9 -27.34 -24.49 -61.61
N ILE A 10 -26.45 -25.05 -62.43
CA ILE A 10 -25.01 -24.79 -62.52
C ILE A 10 -24.23 -24.66 -61.19
N ARG A 11 -23.50 -25.73 -60.83
CA ARG A 11 -22.20 -25.64 -60.15
C ARG A 11 -21.17 -26.37 -61.00
N LEU A 12 -20.22 -25.61 -61.55
CA LEU A 12 -18.99 -26.11 -62.15
C LEU A 12 -17.89 -26.02 -61.09
N ALA A 13 -17.06 -27.05 -61.02
CA ALA A 13 -16.03 -27.28 -60.03
C ALA A 13 -14.90 -26.24 -60.05
N VAL A 14 -14.40 -25.88 -58.86
CA VAL A 14 -12.97 -25.61 -58.64
C VAL A 14 -12.57 -26.24 -57.30
N LEU A 15 -11.69 -27.22 -57.44
CA LEU A 15 -10.73 -27.80 -56.50
C LEU A 15 -10.68 -27.24 -55.06
N ALA A 16 -10.75 -28.19 -54.13
CA ALA A 16 -10.17 -28.11 -52.82
C ALA A 16 -8.71 -27.64 -52.91
N SER A 17 -8.48 -26.35 -52.65
CA SER A 17 -7.23 -25.91 -52.06
C SER A 17 -7.39 -26.06 -50.55
N TRP A 18 -6.92 -27.20 -50.05
CA TRP A 18 -6.29 -27.20 -48.75
C TRP A 18 -5.22 -26.11 -48.80
N GLY A 19 -5.53 -24.94 -48.25
CA GLY A 19 -4.51 -24.02 -47.80
C GLY A 19 -3.74 -24.75 -46.71
N ALA A 20 -2.73 -25.51 -47.12
CA ALA A 20 -1.60 -25.83 -46.29
C ALA A 20 -1.06 -24.48 -45.80
N ALA A 21 -1.55 -24.04 -44.64
CA ALA A 21 -0.77 -23.15 -43.80
C ALA A 21 0.55 -23.90 -43.64
N TRP A 22 1.58 -23.43 -44.34
CA TRP A 22 2.94 -23.83 -44.08
C TRP A 22 3.11 -23.74 -42.57
N ALA A 23 3.16 -24.89 -41.90
CA ALA A 23 3.59 -24.98 -40.54
C ALA A 23 5.08 -24.61 -40.59
N CYS A 24 5.38 -23.32 -40.60
CA CYS A 24 6.72 -22.84 -40.33
C CYS A 24 7.11 -23.51 -39.02
N ALA A 25 8.06 -24.44 -39.08
CA ALA A 25 8.55 -25.12 -37.90
C ALA A 25 8.92 -24.05 -36.87
N GLN A 26 8.35 -24.15 -35.68
CA GLN A 26 8.68 -23.22 -34.60
C GLN A 26 10.19 -23.21 -34.40
N SER A 27 10.77 -22.03 -34.20
CA SER A 27 12.22 -21.84 -34.17
C SER A 27 12.61 -20.78 -33.17
N PHE A 28 13.87 -20.84 -32.71
CA PHE A 28 14.49 -19.78 -31.93
C PHE A 28 14.90 -18.65 -32.88
N THR A 29 14.24 -17.50 -32.77
CA THR A 29 14.62 -16.29 -33.51
C THR A 29 15.75 -15.53 -32.82
N VAL A 30 15.85 -15.66 -31.49
CA VAL A 30 17.02 -15.26 -30.71
C VAL A 30 17.36 -16.37 -29.73
N GLN A 31 18.61 -16.80 -29.74
CA GLN A 31 19.12 -17.85 -28.85
C GLN A 31 19.07 -17.41 -27.38
N PRO A 32 19.13 -18.35 -26.42
CA PRO A 32 19.17 -18.01 -25.00
C PRO A 32 20.30 -17.04 -24.63
N VAL A 33 19.97 -16.10 -23.75
CA VAL A 33 20.90 -15.17 -23.10
C VAL A 33 20.75 -15.34 -21.59
N VAL A 34 21.89 -15.47 -20.90
CA VAL A 34 21.97 -15.56 -19.43
C VAL A 34 22.23 -14.16 -18.87
N THR A 35 21.45 -13.76 -17.88
CA THR A 35 21.42 -12.40 -17.30
C THR A 35 21.18 -12.48 -15.79
N ASN A 36 21.41 -11.38 -15.05
CA ASN A 36 21.23 -11.31 -13.59
C ASN A 36 21.86 -12.52 -12.86
N LEU A 37 23.10 -12.81 -13.24
CA LEU A 37 23.85 -13.95 -12.75
C LEU A 37 24.41 -13.65 -11.35
N SER A 38 24.03 -14.47 -10.36
CA SER A 38 24.66 -14.52 -9.04
C SER A 38 25.56 -15.75 -8.93
N HIS A 39 26.24 -15.93 -7.80
CA HIS A 39 27.03 -17.14 -7.51
C HIS A 39 26.16 -18.42 -7.44
N SER A 40 24.83 -18.30 -7.38
CA SER A 40 23.89 -19.41 -7.16
C SER A 40 22.62 -19.40 -8.00
N THR A 41 22.30 -18.29 -8.67
CA THR A 41 21.14 -18.18 -9.58
C THR A 41 21.49 -17.51 -10.89
N ALA A 42 20.67 -17.77 -11.90
CA ALA A 42 20.78 -17.12 -13.20
C ALA A 42 19.39 -16.95 -13.83
N ARG A 43 19.19 -15.91 -14.63
CA ARG A 43 17.98 -15.77 -15.45
C ARG A 43 18.29 -15.97 -16.92
N VAL A 44 17.44 -16.74 -17.59
CA VAL A 44 17.60 -17.11 -19.00
C VAL A 44 16.45 -16.51 -19.79
N THR A 45 16.75 -15.82 -20.89
CA THR A 45 15.75 -15.20 -21.79
C THR A 45 16.03 -15.59 -23.23
N PHE A 46 15.01 -15.89 -24.02
CA PHE A 46 15.12 -16.21 -25.45
C PHE A 46 13.88 -15.76 -26.23
N ILE A 47 13.97 -15.72 -27.56
CA ILE A 47 12.85 -15.34 -28.43
C ILE A 47 12.57 -16.46 -29.44
N VAL A 48 11.29 -16.75 -29.66
CA VAL A 48 10.81 -17.80 -30.58
C VAL A 48 9.84 -17.23 -31.62
N SER A 49 9.67 -17.96 -32.72
CA SER A 49 8.82 -17.54 -33.85
C SER A 49 7.31 -17.60 -33.56
N SER A 50 6.88 -18.41 -32.59
CA SER A 50 5.47 -18.56 -32.16
C SER A 50 5.39 -19.13 -30.74
N ALA A 51 4.22 -19.08 -30.09
CA ALA A 51 4.03 -19.62 -28.75
C ALA A 51 4.17 -21.15 -28.71
N PRO A 52 5.06 -21.73 -27.87
CA PRO A 52 5.18 -23.18 -27.72
C PRO A 52 4.06 -23.75 -26.85
N SER A 53 3.75 -25.04 -27.00
CA SER A 53 2.80 -25.75 -26.13
C SER A 53 3.38 -26.01 -24.75
N ASN A 54 4.70 -26.22 -24.67
CA ASN A 54 5.48 -26.24 -23.44
C ASN A 54 6.94 -25.83 -23.75
N ALA A 55 7.64 -25.35 -22.73
CA ALA A 55 9.06 -25.04 -22.84
C ALA A 55 9.77 -25.21 -21.49
N ASP A 56 11.03 -25.65 -21.56
CA ASP A 56 11.92 -25.76 -20.41
C ASP A 56 13.34 -25.34 -20.78
N VAL A 57 14.08 -24.87 -19.77
CA VAL A 57 15.52 -24.63 -19.88
C VAL A 57 16.24 -25.71 -19.11
N GLN A 58 17.15 -26.42 -19.77
CA GLN A 58 17.96 -27.46 -19.16
C GLN A 58 19.41 -27.01 -18.98
N TRP A 59 20.04 -27.45 -17.88
CA TRP A 59 21.45 -27.15 -17.60
C TRP A 59 22.17 -28.25 -16.81
N SER A 60 23.48 -28.31 -16.96
CA SER A 60 24.40 -29.20 -16.23
C SER A 60 25.84 -28.74 -16.40
N THR A 61 26.77 -29.20 -15.55
CA THR A 61 28.21 -28.94 -15.72
C THR A 61 28.83 -29.73 -16.88
N ASP A 62 28.16 -30.81 -17.29
CA ASP A 62 28.44 -31.62 -18.48
C ASP A 62 27.33 -31.43 -19.54
N LEU A 63 27.28 -32.28 -20.56
CA LEU A 63 26.24 -32.27 -21.62
C LEU A 63 25.07 -33.22 -21.32
N SER A 64 24.88 -33.67 -20.07
CA SER A 64 23.77 -34.55 -19.70
C SER A 64 22.42 -33.81 -19.61
N PHE A 65 22.47 -32.50 -19.34
CA PHE A 65 21.30 -31.63 -19.12
C PHE A 65 20.37 -32.17 -18.02
N SER A 66 20.97 -32.62 -16.91
CA SER A 66 20.31 -33.29 -15.79
C SER A 66 19.36 -32.41 -14.97
N ASN A 67 19.48 -31.08 -15.06
CA ASN A 67 18.57 -30.15 -14.41
C ASN A 67 17.67 -29.46 -15.43
N SER A 68 16.45 -29.09 -15.03
CA SER A 68 15.48 -28.40 -15.87
C SER A 68 14.60 -27.43 -15.07
N ALA A 69 14.19 -26.34 -15.70
CA ALA A 69 13.33 -25.30 -15.13
C ALA A 69 12.24 -24.92 -16.13
N SER A 70 11.01 -24.79 -15.64
CA SER A 70 9.86 -24.39 -16.46
C SER A 70 10.02 -22.96 -16.99
N VAL A 71 9.62 -22.75 -18.24
CA VAL A 71 9.65 -21.43 -18.89
C VAL A 71 8.31 -20.71 -18.77
N ALA A 72 8.35 -19.43 -18.37
CA ALA A 72 7.23 -18.51 -18.56
C ALA A 72 7.27 -17.95 -19.99
N VAL A 73 6.12 -17.95 -20.67
CA VAL A 73 6.00 -17.57 -22.09
C VAL A 73 5.15 -16.30 -22.22
N ASN A 74 5.77 -15.24 -22.71
CA ASN A 74 5.08 -14.03 -23.15
C ASN A 74 4.66 -14.21 -24.61
N THR A 75 3.36 -14.34 -24.86
CA THR A 75 2.79 -14.65 -26.19
C THR A 75 2.68 -13.46 -27.15
N PRO A 76 2.51 -12.19 -26.70
CA PRO A 76 2.72 -11.03 -27.55
C PRO A 76 4.04 -11.07 -28.33
N ALA A 77 3.96 -10.82 -29.63
CA ALA A 77 5.12 -10.84 -30.50
C ALA A 77 6.11 -9.71 -30.15
N PRO A 78 7.43 -9.97 -30.29
CA PRO A 78 8.04 -11.28 -30.46
C PRO A 78 7.91 -12.15 -29.19
N VAL A 79 7.58 -13.41 -29.42
CA VAL A 79 7.26 -14.38 -28.35
C VAL A 79 8.51 -14.65 -27.54
N THR A 80 8.42 -14.47 -26.22
CA THR A 80 9.59 -14.50 -25.33
C THR A 80 9.46 -15.61 -24.30
N GLY A 81 10.48 -16.44 -24.17
CA GLY A 81 10.61 -17.42 -23.08
C GLY A 81 11.55 -16.90 -22.00
N SER A 82 11.20 -17.15 -20.74
CA SER A 82 12.07 -16.87 -19.59
C SER A 82 12.04 -17.93 -18.50
N ALA A 83 13.20 -18.20 -17.90
CA ALA A 83 13.35 -19.12 -16.77
C ALA A 83 14.35 -18.56 -15.74
N VAL A 84 14.20 -18.98 -14.48
CA VAL A 84 15.17 -18.73 -13.41
C VAL A 84 15.77 -20.06 -13.02
N LEU A 85 17.09 -20.12 -13.02
CA LEU A 85 17.89 -21.26 -12.56
C LEU A 85 18.29 -20.99 -11.12
N VAL A 86 18.16 -22.00 -10.27
CA VAL A 86 18.49 -21.94 -8.84
C VAL A 86 19.46 -23.05 -8.47
N SER A 87 20.04 -22.97 -7.28
CA SER A 87 20.97 -23.97 -6.73
C SER A 87 22.21 -24.22 -7.59
N LEU A 88 22.68 -23.21 -8.32
CA LEU A 88 23.96 -23.26 -9.02
C LEU A 88 25.13 -23.26 -8.02
N ALA A 89 26.26 -23.83 -8.42
CA ALA A 89 27.50 -23.81 -7.67
C ALA A 89 28.30 -22.53 -8.02
N PRO A 90 28.95 -21.85 -7.07
CA PRO A 90 29.83 -20.71 -7.32
C PRO A 90 31.02 -21.07 -8.19
N GLY A 91 31.53 -20.11 -8.99
CA GLY A 91 32.72 -20.28 -9.81
C GLY A 91 32.64 -21.43 -10.83
N THR A 92 31.43 -21.87 -11.18
CA THR A 92 31.20 -23.11 -11.92
C THR A 92 30.63 -22.82 -13.30
N THR A 93 31.17 -23.49 -14.31
CA THR A 93 30.69 -23.41 -15.70
C THR A 93 29.58 -24.42 -15.95
N TYR A 94 28.50 -23.95 -16.57
CA TYR A 94 27.34 -24.75 -16.94
C TYR A 94 27.11 -24.71 -18.45
N ASN A 95 26.74 -25.86 -19.02
CA ASN A 95 26.14 -25.96 -20.34
C ASN A 95 24.62 -25.80 -20.21
N LEU A 96 24.01 -25.05 -21.12
CA LEU A 96 22.59 -24.71 -21.08
C LEU A 96 21.96 -24.79 -22.47
N ARG A 97 20.70 -25.24 -22.53
CA ARG A 97 19.85 -25.15 -23.72
C ARG A 97 18.38 -24.96 -23.35
N ALA A 98 17.61 -24.35 -24.22
CA ALA A 98 16.16 -24.30 -24.14
C ALA A 98 15.53 -25.36 -25.05
N ARG A 99 14.42 -25.96 -24.63
CA ARG A 99 13.61 -26.89 -25.41
C ARG A 99 12.18 -26.39 -25.54
N LEU A 100 11.58 -26.61 -26.70
CA LEU A 100 10.17 -26.29 -26.99
C LEU A 100 9.44 -27.57 -27.40
N ASN A 101 8.13 -27.62 -27.15
CA ASN A 101 7.21 -28.69 -27.60
C ASN A 101 7.76 -30.09 -27.31
N ALA A 102 8.06 -30.36 -26.04
CA ALA A 102 8.61 -31.61 -25.54
C ALA A 102 9.97 -31.99 -26.18
N GLY A 103 10.75 -31.00 -26.59
CA GLY A 103 12.08 -31.20 -27.18
C GLY A 103 12.10 -31.34 -28.70
N ALA A 104 10.97 -31.13 -29.39
CA ALA A 104 10.93 -31.11 -30.85
C ALA A 104 11.80 -30.00 -31.46
N VAL A 105 12.01 -28.91 -30.72
CA VAL A 105 12.91 -27.82 -31.10
C VAL A 105 13.83 -27.53 -29.92
N VAL A 106 15.13 -27.47 -30.18
CA VAL A 106 16.17 -27.24 -29.17
C VAL A 106 17.06 -26.09 -29.60
N SER A 107 17.39 -25.19 -28.68
CA SER A 107 18.30 -24.08 -28.95
C SER A 107 19.73 -24.58 -29.14
N ASN A 108 20.62 -23.67 -29.55
CA ASN A 108 22.05 -23.91 -29.41
C ASN A 108 22.38 -24.14 -27.92
N THR A 109 23.39 -24.96 -27.68
CA THR A 109 23.98 -25.07 -26.35
C THR A 109 24.89 -23.87 -26.12
N ILE A 110 24.68 -23.17 -25.02
CA ILE A 110 25.52 -22.07 -24.58
C ILE A 110 26.19 -22.42 -23.25
N GLN A 111 27.27 -21.71 -22.94
CA GLN A 111 27.96 -21.82 -21.66
C GLN A 111 27.89 -20.51 -20.89
N PHE A 112 27.81 -20.62 -19.57
CA PHE A 112 27.98 -19.50 -18.65
C PHE A 112 28.70 -19.97 -17.39
N THR A 113 29.40 -19.06 -16.71
CA THR A 113 30.14 -19.34 -15.48
C THR A 113 29.63 -18.44 -14.37
N THR A 114 29.13 -19.03 -13.28
CA THR A 114 28.72 -18.27 -12.09
C THR A 114 29.93 -17.54 -11.49
N PRO A 115 29.75 -16.33 -10.93
CA PRO A 115 30.75 -15.68 -10.10
C PRO A 115 31.23 -16.58 -8.94
N PRO A 116 32.46 -16.37 -8.43
CA PRO A 116 32.90 -17.02 -7.21
C PRO A 116 32.04 -16.60 -6.02
N GLU A 117 32.10 -17.39 -4.95
CA GLU A 117 31.38 -17.07 -3.72
C GLU A 117 31.90 -15.75 -3.12
N PRO A 118 31.01 -14.82 -2.71
CA PRO A 118 31.43 -13.60 -2.05
C PRO A 118 32.11 -13.88 -0.71
N ALA A 119 33.05 -13.02 -0.33
CA ALA A 119 33.81 -13.17 0.93
C ALA A 119 32.92 -13.15 2.19
N ILE A 120 31.75 -12.50 2.12
CA ILE A 120 30.72 -12.53 3.16
C ILE A 120 29.51 -13.22 2.56
N HIS A 121 29.16 -14.37 3.13
CA HIS A 121 28.00 -15.16 2.74
C HIS A 121 27.30 -15.74 3.98
N PRO A 122 25.98 -15.54 4.17
CA PRO A 122 25.06 -14.73 3.37
C PRO A 122 25.45 -13.26 3.24
N ALA A 123 25.24 -12.67 2.06
CA ALA A 123 25.44 -11.24 1.87
C ALA A 123 24.44 -10.42 2.72
N GLN A 124 24.92 -9.36 3.35
CA GLN A 124 24.07 -8.53 4.21
C GLN A 124 23.24 -7.52 3.40
N PRO A 125 22.03 -7.15 3.85
CA PRO A 125 21.24 -6.11 3.20
C PRO A 125 21.98 -4.78 3.13
N MET A 126 21.84 -4.08 2.01
CA MET A 126 22.29 -2.69 1.88
C MET A 126 21.36 -1.72 2.62
N ALA A 127 21.94 -0.73 3.30
CA ALA A 127 21.17 0.31 3.99
C ALA A 127 20.48 1.27 2.98
N PRO A 128 19.28 1.78 3.31
CA PRO A 128 18.65 2.86 2.56
C PRO A 128 19.48 4.15 2.54
N ALA A 129 19.34 4.94 1.48
CA ALA A 129 19.78 6.33 1.50
C ALA A 129 19.03 7.15 2.57
N ALA A 130 19.71 8.12 3.19
CA ALA A 130 19.09 9.02 4.15
C ALA A 130 18.14 10.02 3.47
N VAL A 131 17.07 10.38 4.16
CA VAL A 131 16.13 11.43 3.76
C VAL A 131 16.37 12.65 4.63
N ASP A 132 16.55 13.81 4.01
CA ASP A 132 16.68 15.07 4.74
C ASP A 132 15.31 15.51 5.28
N VAL A 133 15.21 15.56 6.60
CA VAL A 133 14.04 16.06 7.34
C VAL A 133 14.40 17.20 8.28
N SER A 134 15.57 17.82 8.09
CA SER A 134 15.96 19.00 8.86
C SER A 134 14.91 20.10 8.72
N MET A 135 14.62 20.80 9.82
CA MET A 135 13.73 21.96 9.74
C MET A 135 14.36 23.02 8.83
N PRO A 136 13.66 23.48 7.79
CA PRO A 136 14.17 24.56 6.97
C PRO A 136 14.33 25.81 7.84
N PRO A 137 15.37 26.64 7.60
CA PRO A 137 15.56 27.87 8.36
C PRO A 137 14.28 28.70 8.33
N ALA A 138 13.80 29.09 9.51
CA ALA A 138 12.65 29.99 9.63
C ALA A 138 12.98 31.30 8.91
N ALA A 139 12.04 31.87 8.17
CA ALA A 139 12.19 33.19 7.59
C ALA A 139 12.11 34.23 8.73
N PRO A 140 13.23 34.79 9.22
CA PRO A 140 13.22 35.65 10.39
C PRO A 140 12.48 36.94 10.01
N ASN A 141 11.49 37.35 10.82
CA ASN A 141 10.74 38.61 10.62
C ASN A 141 10.03 38.74 9.25
N ALA A 142 9.56 37.62 8.68
CA ALA A 142 8.84 37.61 7.42
C ALA A 142 7.59 38.52 7.43
N SER A 143 7.59 39.55 6.59
CA SER A 143 6.38 40.33 6.26
C SER A 143 5.41 39.48 5.42
N GLU A 144 4.13 39.87 5.43
CA GLU A 144 3.08 39.20 4.66
C GLU A 144 3.39 39.29 3.16
N TYR A 145 3.44 38.15 2.48
CA TYR A 145 3.64 38.03 1.05
C TYR A 145 2.35 38.32 0.30
N HIS A 146 2.47 39.12 -0.75
CA HIS A 146 1.43 39.29 -1.75
C HIS A 146 2.09 39.39 -3.12
N PRO A 147 1.66 38.62 -4.13
CA PRO A 147 2.40 38.50 -5.40
C PRO A 147 2.58 39.84 -6.13
N SER A 148 1.62 40.77 -6.01
CA SER A 148 1.68 42.07 -6.68
C SER A 148 2.08 43.26 -5.81
N THR A 149 1.88 43.20 -4.49
CA THR A 149 2.05 44.36 -3.59
C THR A 149 3.18 44.19 -2.60
N ASN A 150 3.58 42.96 -2.29
CA ASN A 150 4.74 42.66 -1.46
C ASN A 150 5.40 41.32 -1.86
N PRO A 151 6.06 41.26 -3.03
CA PRO A 151 6.67 40.02 -3.53
C PRO A 151 7.92 39.57 -2.75
N SER A 152 8.48 40.45 -1.91
CA SER A 152 9.60 40.14 -1.02
C SER A 152 9.16 39.53 0.32
N GLY A 153 7.87 39.59 0.66
CA GLY A 153 7.32 38.92 1.83
C GLY A 153 7.56 37.40 1.79
N ARG A 154 7.53 36.77 2.98
CA ARG A 154 7.80 35.33 3.14
C ARG A 154 6.75 34.61 4.00
N ARG A 155 5.76 35.32 4.54
CA ARG A 155 4.65 34.75 5.32
C ARG A 155 3.34 34.90 4.56
N ILE A 156 2.51 33.87 4.54
CA ILE A 156 1.17 33.88 3.95
C ILE A 156 0.20 33.49 5.06
N THR A 157 -0.59 34.43 5.56
CA THR A 157 -1.48 34.22 6.72
C THR A 157 -2.89 33.89 6.27
N VAL A 158 -3.38 32.67 6.50
CA VAL A 158 -4.73 32.24 6.09
C VAL A 158 -5.79 32.82 7.03
N ALA A 159 -6.95 33.19 6.48
CA ALA A 159 -8.09 33.67 7.27
C ALA A 159 -8.58 32.61 8.28
N ALA A 160 -9.12 33.07 9.41
CA ALA A 160 -9.56 32.17 10.50
C ALA A 160 -10.72 31.22 10.10
N ASP A 161 -11.47 31.56 9.05
CA ASP A 161 -12.53 30.75 8.46
C ASP A 161 -12.04 29.93 7.24
N CYS A 162 -10.75 30.02 6.91
CA CYS A 162 -10.11 29.39 5.76
C CYS A 162 -10.69 29.76 4.38
N SER A 163 -11.48 30.83 4.28
CA SER A 163 -12.16 31.23 3.04
C SER A 163 -11.20 31.64 1.92
N ASP A 164 -9.99 32.09 2.26
CA ASP A 164 -8.99 32.60 1.33
C ASP A 164 -7.87 31.60 0.98
N LEU A 165 -7.90 30.38 1.54
CA LEU A 165 -6.84 29.39 1.31
C LEU A 165 -6.73 29.01 -0.17
N GLY A 166 -7.84 28.90 -0.89
CA GLY A 166 -7.84 28.64 -2.33
C GLY A 166 -7.04 29.70 -3.09
N THR A 167 -7.29 30.98 -2.80
CA THR A 167 -6.54 32.11 -3.38
C THR A 167 -5.06 32.05 -3.01
N LYS A 168 -4.73 31.75 -1.75
CA LYS A 168 -3.35 31.66 -1.26
C LYS A 168 -2.57 30.49 -1.87
N THR A 169 -3.21 29.35 -2.14
CA THR A 169 -2.55 28.28 -2.92
C THR A 169 -2.26 28.73 -4.36
N GLY A 170 -3.11 29.58 -4.95
CA GLY A 170 -2.84 30.24 -6.23
C GLY A 170 -1.65 31.19 -6.20
N TRP A 171 -1.34 31.81 -5.05
CA TRP A 171 -0.12 32.62 -4.91
C TRP A 171 1.15 31.76 -4.93
N LEU A 172 1.08 30.52 -4.44
CA LEU A 172 2.24 29.63 -4.37
C LEU A 172 2.79 29.26 -5.76
N SER A 173 1.93 29.14 -6.78
CA SER A 173 2.37 28.88 -8.16
C SER A 173 3.13 30.06 -8.77
N ALA A 174 2.91 31.27 -8.25
CA ALA A 174 3.52 32.52 -8.70
C ALA A 174 4.72 32.97 -7.83
N LEU A 175 5.24 32.12 -6.94
CA LEU A 175 6.39 32.49 -6.11
C LEU A 175 7.61 32.89 -6.96
N PRO A 176 8.38 33.90 -6.51
CA PRO A 176 9.55 34.38 -7.22
C PRO A 176 10.68 33.33 -7.23
N ALA A 177 11.64 33.51 -8.15
CA ALA A 177 12.82 32.66 -8.24
C ALA A 177 13.81 32.93 -7.10
N THR A 178 13.65 32.17 -6.00
CA THR A 178 14.50 32.22 -4.80
C THR A 178 14.61 30.83 -4.16
N SER A 179 15.63 30.65 -3.32
CA SER A 179 15.80 29.50 -2.43
C SER A 179 15.22 29.71 -1.03
N ASP A 180 14.66 30.89 -0.75
CA ASP A 180 14.13 31.22 0.58
C ASP A 180 12.93 30.36 0.97
N THR A 181 12.80 30.13 2.28
CA THR A 181 11.63 29.48 2.87
C THR A 181 10.43 30.44 2.91
N PHE A 182 9.26 29.94 2.52
CA PHE A 182 7.97 30.59 2.74
C PHE A 182 7.16 29.84 3.80
N GLU A 183 6.39 30.57 4.60
CA GLU A 183 5.46 30.00 5.57
C GLU A 183 4.01 30.27 5.15
N VAL A 184 3.18 29.24 5.05
CA VAL A 184 1.72 29.36 5.03
C VAL A 184 1.24 29.08 6.44
N VAL A 185 0.76 30.12 7.13
CA VAL A 185 0.37 30.06 8.54
C VAL A 185 -1.16 30.05 8.63
N ILE A 186 -1.70 28.97 9.19
CA ILE A 186 -3.14 28.79 9.39
C ILE A 186 -3.43 28.90 10.90
N PRO A 187 -4.38 29.74 11.35
CA PRO A 187 -4.69 29.83 12.77
C PRO A 187 -5.06 28.45 13.35
N ALA A 188 -4.53 28.12 14.53
CA ALA A 188 -4.94 26.91 15.25
C ALA A 188 -6.46 26.94 15.53
N GLY A 189 -7.11 25.78 15.38
CA GLY A 189 -8.57 25.64 15.50
C GLY A 189 -9.35 25.99 14.24
N THR A 190 -8.71 26.52 13.19
CA THR A 190 -9.37 26.79 11.90
C THR A 190 -9.76 25.51 11.18
N LEU A 191 -10.99 25.50 10.63
CA LEU A 191 -11.52 24.44 9.77
C LEU A 191 -11.46 24.86 8.30
N CYS A 192 -10.63 24.17 7.52
CA CYS A 192 -10.57 24.24 6.07
C CYS A 192 -11.40 23.12 5.45
N ASP A 193 -12.66 23.40 5.10
CA ASP A 193 -13.61 22.43 4.54
C ASP A 193 -13.57 22.39 3.00
N GLY A 194 -12.97 21.35 2.43
CA GLY A 194 -12.87 21.17 0.98
C GLY A 194 -11.69 20.30 0.53
N GLN A 195 -11.29 20.50 -0.72
CA GLN A 195 -10.14 19.86 -1.35
C GLN A 195 -9.17 20.96 -1.78
N PHE A 196 -7.92 20.89 -1.33
CA PHE A 196 -6.92 21.93 -1.56
C PHE A 196 -5.68 21.36 -2.24
N THR A 197 -5.31 21.95 -3.37
CA THR A 197 -4.13 21.55 -4.15
C THR A 197 -2.97 22.49 -3.88
N PHE A 198 -1.85 21.96 -3.39
CA PHE A 198 -0.58 22.66 -3.24
C PHE A 198 0.23 22.49 -4.53
N PRO A 199 0.40 23.54 -5.34
CA PRO A 199 0.86 23.40 -6.72
C PRO A 199 2.38 23.22 -6.82
N ALA A 200 2.84 22.77 -7.99
CA ALA A 200 4.23 22.94 -8.37
C ALA A 200 4.60 24.42 -8.50
N ARG A 201 5.87 24.72 -8.23
CA ARG A 201 6.40 26.08 -8.23
C ARG A 201 7.59 26.13 -9.19
N ALA A 202 7.32 26.38 -10.46
CA ALA A 202 8.33 26.26 -11.53
C ALA A 202 9.55 27.14 -11.29
N ASN A 203 9.35 28.32 -10.71
CA ASN A 203 10.40 29.31 -10.51
C ASN A 203 11.09 29.22 -9.14
N HIS A 204 10.44 28.65 -8.12
CA HIS A 204 10.93 28.64 -6.74
C HIS A 204 11.65 27.33 -6.39
N ALA A 205 12.77 27.44 -5.67
CA ALA A 205 13.60 26.30 -5.26
C ALA A 205 13.63 26.08 -3.74
N GLY A 206 13.12 27.01 -2.94
CA GLY A 206 13.09 26.89 -1.48
C GLY A 206 11.96 26.01 -0.94
N TRP A 207 11.88 25.95 0.39
CA TRP A 207 10.81 25.26 1.11
C TRP A 207 9.53 26.11 1.22
N VAL A 208 8.39 25.44 1.22
CA VAL A 208 7.12 26.01 1.70
C VAL A 208 6.66 25.21 2.91
N VAL A 209 6.60 25.87 4.06
CA VAL A 209 6.14 25.29 5.32
C VAL A 209 4.68 25.66 5.54
N VAL A 210 3.79 24.70 5.42
CA VAL A 210 2.35 24.86 5.69
C VAL A 210 2.11 24.42 7.12
N ARG A 211 1.74 25.35 8.01
CA ARG A 211 1.68 25.06 9.44
C ARG A 211 0.52 25.73 10.17
N SER A 212 0.08 25.06 11.24
CA SER A 212 -0.70 25.70 12.30
C SER A 212 0.09 26.85 12.93
N SER A 213 -0.61 27.92 13.33
CA SER A 213 -0.02 29.05 14.05
C SER A 213 0.55 28.66 15.41
N ALA A 214 0.10 27.53 15.98
CA ALA A 214 0.64 26.98 17.22
C ALA A 214 2.02 26.34 17.03
N ALA A 215 2.39 25.90 15.82
CA ALA A 215 3.70 25.31 15.57
C ALA A 215 4.82 26.33 15.87
N GLY A 216 5.76 25.93 16.72
CA GLY A 216 6.83 26.80 17.24
C GLY A 216 6.53 27.47 18.59
N THR A 217 5.33 27.27 19.17
CA THR A 217 4.95 27.79 20.49
C THR A 217 5.01 26.70 21.57
N SER A 218 4.90 27.10 22.85
CA SER A 218 4.84 26.18 23.99
C SER A 218 3.53 25.39 24.12
N VAL A 219 2.49 25.69 23.33
CA VAL A 219 1.27 24.88 23.30
C VAL A 219 1.40 23.67 22.36
N PHE A 220 2.35 23.69 21.43
CA PHE A 220 2.59 22.65 20.43
C PHE A 220 3.79 21.75 20.80
N PRO A 221 3.83 20.47 20.39
CA PRO A 221 4.99 19.61 20.62
C PRO A 221 6.30 20.22 20.06
N PRO A 222 7.42 20.14 20.79
CA PRO A 222 8.75 20.49 20.26
C PRO A 222 9.09 19.74 18.96
N GLU A 223 10.09 20.21 18.22
CA GLU A 223 10.63 19.45 17.09
C GLU A 223 11.14 18.08 17.54
N GLY A 224 10.92 17.06 16.72
CA GLY A 224 11.25 15.66 17.03
C GLY A 224 10.30 14.97 18.00
N VAL A 225 9.38 15.67 18.67
CA VAL A 225 8.40 15.06 19.59
C VAL A 225 7.10 14.77 18.86
N ARG A 226 6.63 13.52 18.91
CA ARG A 226 5.37 13.10 18.26
C ARG A 226 4.17 13.94 18.73
N TRP A 227 3.31 14.38 17.82
CA TRP A 227 1.98 14.86 18.23
C TRP A 227 1.12 13.67 18.68
N THR A 228 0.37 13.82 19.77
CA THR A 228 -0.51 12.75 20.30
C THR A 228 -1.87 13.33 20.69
N PRO A 229 -2.94 12.51 20.80
CA PRO A 229 -4.26 12.98 21.25
C PRO A 229 -4.28 13.60 22.66
N ASN A 230 -3.21 13.45 23.45
CA ASN A 230 -3.06 14.13 24.74
C ASN A 230 -2.77 15.64 24.60
N TRP A 231 -2.51 16.11 23.38
CA TRP A 231 -2.41 17.53 23.05
C TRP A 231 -3.78 18.06 22.60
N PRO A 232 -4.18 19.27 23.03
CA PRO A 232 -5.49 19.83 22.67
C PRO A 232 -5.52 20.17 21.17
N ALA A 233 -6.21 19.35 20.37
CA ALA A 233 -6.27 19.50 18.91
C ALA A 233 -6.71 20.92 18.48
N ALA A 234 -7.79 21.46 19.06
CA ALA A 234 -8.30 22.80 18.72
C ALA A 234 -7.32 23.94 19.03
N ALA A 235 -6.39 23.75 19.97
CA ALA A 235 -5.37 24.75 20.32
C ALA A 235 -4.02 24.52 19.62
N THR A 236 -3.84 23.37 18.95
CA THR A 236 -2.55 22.95 18.36
C THR A 236 -2.58 22.74 16.86
N LEU A 237 -3.73 22.34 16.31
CA LEU A 237 -3.88 21.93 14.91
C LEU A 237 -4.78 22.88 14.13
N ALA A 238 -4.51 23.00 12.83
CA ALA A 238 -5.48 23.49 11.85
C ALA A 238 -6.07 22.29 11.09
N THR A 239 -7.38 22.25 10.88
CA THR A 239 -8.09 21.08 10.37
C THR A 239 -8.39 21.22 8.88
N PHE A 240 -7.86 20.31 8.07
CA PHE A 240 -8.29 20.05 6.70
C PHE A 240 -9.35 18.94 6.71
N GLN A 241 -10.57 19.28 6.29
CA GLN A 241 -11.67 18.33 6.22
C GLN A 241 -12.10 18.13 4.77
N THR A 242 -11.97 16.90 4.25
CA THR A 242 -12.55 16.59 2.94
C THR A 242 -14.05 16.41 3.04
N ASN A 243 -14.79 17.17 2.24
CA ASN A 243 -16.23 17.04 2.09
C ASN A 243 -16.62 16.17 0.88
N ALA A 244 -15.72 15.29 0.44
CA ALA A 244 -15.98 14.35 -0.63
C ALA A 244 -17.11 13.37 -0.26
N LEU A 245 -18.12 13.29 -1.13
CA LEU A 245 -19.14 12.25 -1.12
C LEU A 245 -18.90 11.37 -2.34
N VAL A 246 -18.35 10.18 -2.08
CA VAL A 246 -17.99 9.23 -3.13
C VAL A 246 -19.18 8.34 -3.46
N TYR A 247 -19.45 8.24 -4.75
CA TYR A 247 -20.48 7.39 -5.31
C TYR A 247 -19.87 6.34 -6.23
N ASN A 248 -20.56 5.21 -6.38
CA ASN A 248 -20.14 4.17 -7.31
C ASN A 248 -20.59 4.52 -8.73
N ILE A 249 -19.71 4.27 -9.71
CA ILE A 249 -20.08 4.20 -11.12
C ILE A 249 -20.05 2.73 -11.52
N PRO A 250 -21.20 2.10 -11.76
CA PRO A 250 -21.24 0.80 -12.42
C PRO A 250 -20.46 0.86 -13.75
N TYR A 251 -19.29 0.23 -13.75
CA TYR A 251 -18.24 0.30 -14.78
C TYR A 251 -18.61 -0.41 -16.10
N TYR A 252 -19.82 -0.94 -16.25
CA TYR A 252 -20.25 -1.65 -17.45
C TYR A 252 -21.16 -0.76 -18.31
N ALA A 253 -20.54 -0.19 -19.34
CA ALA A 253 -21.18 0.62 -20.36
C ALA A 253 -22.32 -0.14 -21.09
N ASP A 254 -23.38 0.61 -21.34
CA ASP A 254 -24.38 0.51 -22.41
C ASP A 254 -25.40 -0.65 -22.50
N TYR A 255 -25.25 -1.83 -21.89
CA TYR A 255 -26.21 -2.93 -22.19
C TYR A 255 -26.83 -3.73 -21.03
N SER A 256 -26.24 -3.78 -19.82
CA SER A 256 -26.73 -4.69 -18.76
C SER A 256 -27.82 -4.13 -17.84
N TRP A 257 -28.25 -2.88 -18.06
CA TRP A 257 -29.27 -2.20 -17.25
C TRP A 257 -30.67 -2.27 -17.86
N LYS A 258 -30.80 -2.76 -19.10
CA LYS A 258 -32.00 -2.51 -19.92
C LYS A 258 -33.26 -3.14 -19.34
N ASP A 259 -33.10 -4.26 -18.66
CA ASP A 259 -34.21 -5.12 -18.21
C ASP A 259 -34.07 -5.56 -16.75
N ARG A 260 -33.33 -4.80 -15.92
CA ARG A 260 -33.17 -5.17 -14.51
C ARG A 260 -34.40 -4.77 -13.69
N THR A 261 -34.94 -5.75 -12.98
CA THR A 261 -35.92 -5.58 -11.91
C THR A 261 -35.27 -5.38 -10.53
N ASP A 262 -33.93 -5.36 -10.49
CA ASP A 262 -33.10 -5.20 -9.31
C ASP A 262 -32.08 -4.06 -9.46
N CYS A 263 -31.43 -3.70 -8.37
CA CYS A 263 -30.46 -2.60 -8.31
C CYS A 263 -29.08 -2.88 -8.92
N GLY A 264 -28.98 -3.74 -9.94
CA GLY A 264 -27.70 -4.05 -10.57
C GLY A 264 -27.03 -5.30 -9.99
N MET A 265 -25.75 -5.53 -10.35
CA MET A 265 -25.00 -6.79 -10.09
C MET A 265 -24.97 -7.25 -8.63
N ASP A 266 -25.38 -6.38 -7.71
CA ASP A 266 -25.32 -6.61 -6.28
C ASP A 266 -26.70 -6.72 -5.61
N GLY A 267 -27.81 -6.47 -6.32
CA GLY A 267 -29.17 -6.65 -5.81
C GLY A 267 -29.64 -5.67 -4.72
N GLU A 268 -28.89 -4.59 -4.43
CA GLU A 268 -29.13 -3.76 -3.25
C GLU A 268 -29.64 -2.35 -3.53
N ASP A 269 -30.58 -1.89 -2.72
CA ASP A 269 -30.92 -0.47 -2.59
C ASP A 269 -29.63 0.36 -2.35
N GLY A 270 -29.55 1.61 -2.83
CA GLY A 270 -28.33 2.41 -2.64
C GLY A 270 -28.27 3.71 -3.43
N LEU A 271 -27.23 4.51 -3.23
CA LEU A 271 -26.99 5.72 -4.03
C LEU A 271 -26.02 5.44 -5.17
N MET A 272 -26.42 5.86 -6.36
CA MET A 272 -25.74 5.62 -7.64
C MET A 272 -25.70 6.95 -8.38
N ALA A 273 -24.56 7.38 -8.92
CA ALA A 273 -24.60 8.53 -9.82
C ALA A 273 -24.66 8.10 -11.28
N ILE A 274 -25.11 9.02 -12.12
CA ILE A 274 -25.30 8.73 -13.54
C ILE A 274 -24.09 9.23 -14.34
N TYR A 275 -23.24 8.30 -14.80
CA TYR A 275 -21.95 8.59 -15.45
C TYR A 275 -22.07 9.24 -16.83
N GLN A 276 -23.15 8.97 -17.56
CA GLN A 276 -23.22 9.26 -18.99
C GLN A 276 -24.14 10.43 -19.36
N PHE A 277 -24.57 11.27 -18.42
CA PHE A 277 -25.56 12.30 -18.72
C PHE A 277 -24.94 13.68 -18.73
N THR A 278 -25.05 14.38 -19.85
CA THR A 278 -25.18 15.83 -19.82
C THR A 278 -26.53 16.10 -19.18
N MET A 279 -26.57 16.30 -17.86
CA MET A 279 -27.81 16.70 -17.19
C MET A 279 -28.06 18.16 -17.47
N GLU A 280 -29.34 18.56 -17.52
CA GLU A 280 -29.69 19.97 -17.57
C GLU A 280 -29.04 20.68 -16.38
N THR A 281 -28.51 21.88 -16.63
CA THR A 281 -27.97 22.73 -15.58
C THR A 281 -29.04 22.93 -14.50
N GLY A 282 -28.89 22.26 -13.36
CA GLY A 282 -29.82 22.38 -12.24
C GLY A 282 -30.51 21.08 -11.81
N VAL A 283 -30.31 19.95 -12.50
CA VAL A 283 -30.83 18.64 -12.07
C VAL A 283 -29.78 17.90 -11.23
N LEU A 284 -30.19 17.35 -10.07
CA LEU A 284 -29.30 16.54 -9.24
C LEU A 284 -28.98 15.20 -9.91
N GLY A 285 -27.68 14.95 -10.12
CA GLY A 285 -27.21 13.75 -10.80
C GLY A 285 -27.02 12.49 -9.98
N LEU A 286 -27.75 12.38 -8.88
CA LEU A 286 -27.65 11.27 -7.94
C LEU A 286 -28.98 10.51 -7.92
N LEU A 287 -28.93 9.23 -8.27
CA LEU A 287 -30.06 8.30 -8.20
C LEU A 287 -30.02 7.53 -6.89
N ARG A 288 -31.20 7.27 -6.35
CA ARG A 288 -31.44 6.21 -5.40
C ARG A 288 -31.98 5.00 -6.15
N CYS A 289 -31.30 3.88 -5.99
CA CYS A 289 -31.85 2.59 -6.34
C CYS A 289 -32.66 2.02 -5.17
N SER A 290 -33.85 1.46 -5.44
CA SER A 290 -34.60 0.69 -4.48
C SER A 290 -35.47 -0.39 -5.13
N SER A 291 -35.35 -1.61 -4.64
CA SER A 291 -36.23 -2.74 -4.96
C SER A 291 -37.66 -2.56 -4.47
N ALA A 292 -37.89 -1.61 -3.55
CA ALA A 292 -39.22 -1.29 -3.00
C ALA A 292 -40.08 -0.40 -3.92
N TYR A 293 -39.50 0.15 -4.99
CA TYR A 293 -40.26 0.95 -5.94
C TYR A 293 -41.21 0.08 -6.77
N ALA A 294 -42.47 0.52 -6.88
CA ALA A 294 -43.49 -0.20 -7.63
C ALA A 294 -43.20 -0.19 -9.14
N PRO A 295 -43.43 -1.31 -9.86
CA PRO A 295 -43.35 -1.32 -11.31
C PRO A 295 -44.39 -0.39 -11.93
N TYR A 296 -44.04 0.23 -13.05
CA TYR A 296 -44.95 1.11 -13.78
C TYR A 296 -46.07 0.31 -14.46
N ALA A 297 -47.32 0.65 -14.16
CA ALA A 297 -48.51 0.02 -14.76
C ALA A 297 -49.37 1.01 -15.57
N GLY A 298 -48.87 2.23 -15.83
CA GLY A 298 -49.61 3.26 -16.57
C GLY A 298 -49.45 3.13 -18.11
N PRO A 299 -50.22 3.92 -18.88
CA PRO A 299 -50.00 4.11 -20.32
C PRO A 299 -48.57 4.61 -20.62
N ASN A 300 -47.94 4.08 -21.65
CA ASN A 300 -46.54 4.41 -21.97
C ASN A 300 -46.31 4.87 -23.42
N ALA A 301 -47.37 5.00 -24.22
CA ALA A 301 -47.27 5.45 -25.59
C ALA A 301 -46.85 6.93 -25.66
N ILE A 302 -45.87 7.23 -26.52
CA ILE A 302 -45.40 8.58 -26.78
C ILE A 302 -46.03 9.06 -28.09
N THR A 303 -46.73 10.18 -28.03
CA THR A 303 -47.41 10.76 -29.20
C THR A 303 -46.65 11.93 -29.80
N ASN A 304 -45.72 12.55 -29.06
CA ASN A 304 -44.89 13.64 -29.56
C ASN A 304 -43.58 13.82 -28.78
N ILE A 305 -42.53 14.29 -29.45
CA ILE A 305 -41.28 14.78 -28.83
C ILE A 305 -40.84 16.06 -29.54
N VAL A 306 -40.71 17.17 -28.81
CA VAL A 306 -40.41 18.51 -29.37
C VAL A 306 -39.38 19.29 -28.54
N GLY A 307 -38.69 20.24 -29.18
CA GLY A 307 -37.74 21.18 -28.53
C GLY A 307 -36.25 20.84 -28.78
N PRO A 308 -35.32 21.81 -28.69
CA PRO A 308 -33.91 21.57 -28.99
C PRO A 308 -33.11 20.96 -27.84
N THR A 309 -33.44 21.31 -26.58
CA THR A 309 -33.01 20.75 -25.28
C THR A 309 -33.55 21.70 -24.20
N PRO A 310 -34.20 21.22 -23.12
CA PRO A 310 -34.66 19.86 -22.91
C PRO A 310 -35.79 19.48 -23.89
N PHE A 311 -35.91 18.19 -24.22
CA PHE A 311 -36.99 17.68 -25.06
C PHE A 311 -38.27 17.52 -24.24
N THR A 312 -39.38 18.06 -24.73
CA THR A 312 -40.71 17.85 -24.15
C THR A 312 -41.37 16.65 -24.82
N ILE A 313 -41.71 15.65 -24.02
CA ILE A 313 -42.35 14.41 -24.43
C ILE A 313 -43.82 14.48 -24.03
N THR A 314 -44.71 14.13 -24.96
CA THR A 314 -46.15 13.96 -24.71
C THR A 314 -46.47 12.47 -24.69
N ALA A 315 -47.00 11.99 -23.57
CA ALA A 315 -47.45 10.60 -23.40
C ALA A 315 -48.80 10.58 -22.67
N PRO A 316 -49.94 10.48 -23.37
CA PRO A 316 -51.26 10.63 -22.75
C PRO A 316 -51.55 9.63 -21.63
N GLY A 317 -52.06 10.11 -20.50
CA GLY A 317 -52.47 9.30 -19.35
C GLY A 317 -51.32 8.71 -18.54
N ASN A 318 -50.07 9.10 -18.82
CA ASN A 318 -48.91 8.58 -18.09
C ASN A 318 -48.93 8.98 -16.60
N THR A 319 -48.33 8.15 -15.75
CA THR A 319 -48.24 8.39 -14.29
C THR A 319 -46.80 8.56 -13.81
N VAL A 320 -45.86 8.90 -14.71
CA VAL A 320 -44.47 9.16 -14.31
C VAL A 320 -44.37 10.43 -13.47
N SER A 321 -43.43 10.43 -12.53
CA SER A 321 -43.14 11.52 -11.60
C SER A 321 -41.80 12.19 -11.93
N ASN A 322 -41.61 13.43 -11.47
CA ASN A 322 -40.29 14.04 -11.51
C ASN A 322 -39.27 13.18 -10.76
N GLY A 323 -38.11 12.98 -11.37
CA GLY A 323 -37.04 12.11 -10.87
C GLY A 323 -37.14 10.66 -11.33
N ASP A 324 -38.21 10.24 -12.00
CA ASP A 324 -38.29 8.91 -12.59
C ASP A 324 -37.25 8.74 -13.70
N VAL A 325 -36.69 7.52 -13.81
CA VAL A 325 -35.74 7.16 -14.87
C VAL A 325 -36.47 6.31 -15.90
N ILE A 326 -36.55 6.78 -17.14
CA ILE A 326 -37.23 6.10 -18.22
C ILE A 326 -36.26 5.71 -19.34
N ARG A 327 -36.64 4.74 -20.15
CA ARG A 327 -36.08 4.48 -21.49
C ARG A 327 -37.12 4.76 -22.51
N ILE A 328 -36.72 5.12 -23.72
CA ILE A 328 -37.64 5.42 -24.82
C ILE A 328 -37.29 4.48 -25.96
N THR A 329 -38.26 3.84 -26.61
CA THR A 329 -38.00 2.98 -27.78
C THR A 329 -37.69 3.84 -29.01
N ALA A 330 -37.45 3.20 -30.17
CA ALA A 330 -37.14 3.91 -31.40
C ALA A 330 -38.23 4.95 -31.72
N ASN A 331 -37.83 6.23 -31.73
CA ASN A 331 -38.73 7.38 -31.90
C ASN A 331 -38.27 8.33 -33.01
N GLY A 332 -37.15 8.00 -33.67
CA GLY A 332 -36.58 8.79 -34.79
C GLY A 332 -35.75 10.00 -34.37
N LEU A 333 -35.76 10.41 -33.10
CA LEU A 333 -35.11 11.62 -32.61
C LEU A 333 -34.10 11.36 -31.48
N LEU A 334 -34.56 10.75 -30.38
CA LEU A 334 -33.77 10.37 -29.21
C LEU A 334 -33.22 8.95 -29.35
N SER A 335 -31.99 8.72 -28.84
CA SER A 335 -31.37 7.39 -28.83
C SER A 335 -32.19 6.39 -28.01
N PRO A 336 -32.60 5.24 -28.58
CA PRO A 336 -33.48 4.29 -27.89
C PRO A 336 -32.78 3.43 -26.83
N ASP A 337 -31.45 3.40 -26.85
CA ASP A 337 -30.65 2.54 -25.97
C ASP A 337 -30.27 3.19 -24.64
N ARG A 338 -30.70 4.43 -24.41
CA ARG A 338 -30.28 5.27 -23.28
C ARG A 338 -31.41 5.50 -22.29
N ALA A 339 -31.02 5.67 -21.03
CA ALA A 339 -31.93 6.11 -19.98
C ALA A 339 -32.08 7.64 -20.05
N TYR A 340 -33.18 8.17 -19.51
CA TYR A 340 -33.54 9.58 -19.45
C TYR A 340 -34.19 9.86 -18.10
N VAL A 341 -33.88 11.02 -17.50
CA VAL A 341 -34.50 11.46 -16.24
C VAL A 341 -35.70 12.35 -16.56
N VAL A 342 -36.84 12.06 -15.96
CA VAL A 342 -38.09 12.82 -16.08
C VAL A 342 -38.01 14.05 -15.18
N PHE A 343 -38.26 15.24 -15.73
CA PHE A 343 -38.44 16.49 -14.97
C PHE A 343 -39.51 17.39 -15.58
N ASN A 344 -39.91 18.44 -14.87
CA ASN A 344 -40.97 19.38 -15.29
C ASN A 344 -42.27 18.70 -15.75
N LYS A 345 -42.65 17.60 -15.07
CA LYS A 345 -43.88 16.86 -15.33
C LYS A 345 -45.12 17.74 -15.16
N SER A 346 -46.00 17.78 -16.17
CA SER A 346 -47.29 18.46 -16.11
C SER A 346 -48.34 17.74 -16.98
N GLY A 347 -49.46 17.31 -16.42
CA GLY A 347 -50.55 16.66 -17.18
C GLY A 347 -50.11 15.41 -17.95
N ASP A 348 -50.07 15.46 -19.28
CA ASP A 348 -49.60 14.37 -20.15
C ASP A 348 -48.16 14.57 -20.66
N THR A 349 -47.52 15.68 -20.29
CA THR A 349 -46.18 16.03 -20.77
C THR A 349 -45.13 15.95 -19.66
N PHE A 350 -43.88 15.71 -20.06
CA PHE A 350 -42.69 15.82 -19.22
C PHE A 350 -41.47 16.19 -20.07
N GLN A 351 -40.39 16.59 -19.41
CA GLN A 351 -39.13 16.92 -20.07
C GLN A 351 -38.03 15.89 -19.76
N VAL A 352 -37.13 15.73 -20.72
CA VAL A 352 -35.89 14.97 -20.60
C VAL A 352 -34.72 15.73 -21.25
N THR A 353 -33.52 15.62 -20.69
CA THR A 353 -32.30 16.14 -21.34
C THR A 353 -31.78 15.08 -22.30
N PRO A 354 -31.45 15.43 -23.55
CA PRO A 354 -30.97 14.44 -24.51
C PRO A 354 -29.61 13.91 -24.08
N ASN A 355 -29.60 12.64 -23.73
CA ASN A 355 -28.38 11.89 -23.66
C ASN A 355 -28.09 11.26 -25.03
N GLY A 356 -27.85 12.05 -26.08
CA GLY A 356 -27.58 11.54 -27.44
C GLY A 356 -28.79 11.63 -28.38
N VAL A 357 -28.67 12.50 -29.38
CA VAL A 357 -29.64 12.67 -30.48
C VAL A 357 -29.19 11.77 -31.64
N ILE A 358 -30.13 11.11 -32.31
CA ILE A 358 -29.87 10.42 -33.57
C ILE A 358 -29.68 11.52 -34.62
N GLY A 359 -28.42 11.80 -35.00
CA GLY A 359 -28.06 12.99 -35.77
C GLY A 359 -28.98 13.24 -36.99
N GLY A 360 -29.66 14.39 -36.99
CA GLY A 360 -30.54 14.84 -38.08
C GLY A 360 -31.98 14.30 -38.08
N GLY A 361 -32.40 13.54 -37.07
CA GLY A 361 -33.74 12.97 -36.99
C GLY A 361 -34.84 13.94 -36.51
N SER A 362 -36.09 13.69 -36.91
CA SER A 362 -37.30 14.28 -36.32
C SER A 362 -38.10 13.17 -35.61
N PHE A 363 -38.97 13.56 -34.68
CA PHE A 363 -39.86 12.58 -34.04
C PHE A 363 -40.75 11.90 -35.08
N ASN A 364 -40.78 10.57 -35.07
CA ASN A 364 -41.60 9.75 -35.97
C ASN A 364 -42.58 8.89 -35.17
N ALA A 365 -43.84 9.34 -35.07
CA ALA A 365 -44.92 8.60 -34.41
C ALA A 365 -45.19 7.23 -35.05
N GLY A 366 -44.89 7.04 -36.34
CA GLY A 366 -45.07 5.78 -37.06
C GLY A 366 -44.16 4.64 -36.59
N LEU A 367 -43.16 4.95 -35.75
CA LEU A 367 -42.33 3.94 -35.07
C LEU A 367 -42.99 3.38 -33.81
N ASN A 368 -44.19 3.85 -33.46
CA ASN A 368 -44.93 3.51 -32.23
C ASN A 368 -44.05 3.63 -30.98
N PRO A 369 -43.46 4.81 -30.72
CA PRO A 369 -42.55 4.98 -29.61
C PRO A 369 -43.29 4.84 -28.28
N VAL A 370 -42.68 4.12 -27.35
CA VAL A 370 -43.13 3.98 -25.97
C VAL A 370 -41.98 4.31 -25.03
N PHE A 371 -42.29 4.64 -23.78
CA PHE A 371 -41.27 4.61 -22.74
C PHE A 371 -41.40 3.38 -21.83
N THR A 372 -40.35 3.07 -21.10
CA THR A 372 -40.36 2.07 -20.03
C THR A 372 -39.72 2.69 -18.80
N LEU A 373 -40.46 2.75 -17.70
CA LEU A 373 -39.91 3.17 -16.42
C LEU A 373 -38.91 2.11 -15.93
N GLN A 374 -37.73 2.55 -15.52
CA GLN A 374 -36.80 1.70 -14.81
C GLN A 374 -37.32 1.53 -13.38
N PRO A 375 -37.82 0.33 -13.00
CA PRO A 375 -38.66 0.19 -11.81
C PRO A 375 -37.90 0.53 -10.53
N VAL A 376 -36.59 0.32 -10.51
CA VAL A 376 -35.79 0.44 -9.29
C VAL A 376 -35.00 1.74 -9.16
N TYR A 377 -34.99 2.65 -10.16
CA TYR A 377 -34.18 3.87 -10.11
C TYR A 377 -35.03 5.15 -10.10
N LYS A 378 -34.75 6.02 -9.13
CA LYS A 378 -35.30 7.39 -9.08
C LYS A 378 -34.21 8.36 -8.68
N VAL A 379 -34.30 9.62 -9.10
CA VAL A 379 -33.47 10.71 -8.55
C VAL A 379 -33.67 10.74 -7.05
N LEU A 380 -32.56 10.88 -6.31
CA LEU A 380 -32.54 10.97 -4.87
C LEU A 380 -33.53 12.07 -4.42
N PRO A 381 -34.50 11.76 -3.54
CA PRO A 381 -35.41 12.77 -3.02
C PRO A 381 -34.66 13.95 -2.40
N HIS A 382 -34.92 15.16 -2.91
CA HIS A 382 -34.24 16.37 -2.50
C HIS A 382 -35.16 17.59 -2.68
N THR A 383 -34.81 18.68 -1.99
CA THR A 383 -35.30 20.02 -2.32
C THR A 383 -34.31 20.68 -3.29
N ALA A 384 -34.78 21.54 -4.19
CA ALA A 384 -33.91 22.21 -5.17
C ALA A 384 -34.23 23.71 -5.22
N ALA A 385 -33.19 24.55 -5.19
CA ALA A 385 -33.30 26.00 -5.34
C ALA A 385 -32.01 26.58 -5.90
N ALA A 386 -32.03 27.83 -6.38
CA ALA A 386 -30.86 28.54 -6.87
C ALA A 386 -29.88 28.97 -5.76
N ALA A 387 -30.34 29.00 -4.49
CA ALA A 387 -29.56 29.41 -3.34
C ALA A 387 -29.15 28.21 -2.48
N ASP A 388 -28.09 28.37 -1.69
CA ASP A 388 -27.75 27.41 -0.64
C ASP A 388 -28.86 27.39 0.43
N PRO A 389 -29.14 26.24 1.08
CA PRO A 389 -30.22 26.14 2.04
C PRO A 389 -29.85 26.88 3.33
N SER A 390 -30.85 27.48 3.98
CA SER A 390 -30.70 28.17 5.27
C SER A 390 -31.73 27.68 6.29
N GLY A 391 -31.44 27.87 7.58
CA GLY A 391 -32.31 27.44 8.69
C GLY A 391 -32.12 25.97 9.10
N GLY A 392 -33.00 25.50 10.00
CA GLY A 392 -33.02 24.12 10.45
C GLY A 392 -33.45 23.15 9.36
N CYS A 393 -33.11 21.87 9.51
CA CYS A 393 -33.45 20.83 8.56
C CYS A 393 -33.68 19.49 9.24
N THR A 394 -34.36 18.58 8.53
CA THR A 394 -34.56 17.20 8.99
C THR A 394 -33.35 16.36 8.63
N ALA A 395 -32.72 15.72 9.62
CA ALA A 395 -31.57 14.83 9.39
C ALA A 395 -31.87 13.80 8.29
N GLY A 396 -30.94 13.65 7.35
CA GLY A 396 -31.10 12.78 6.18
C GLY A 396 -31.70 13.48 4.95
N ALA A 397 -32.29 14.67 5.08
CA ALA A 397 -32.81 15.43 3.94
C ALA A 397 -31.69 15.94 3.03
N PHE A 398 -31.91 15.91 1.72
CA PHE A 398 -30.99 16.44 0.73
C PHE A 398 -31.52 17.76 0.13
N HIS A 399 -30.58 18.64 -0.23
CA HIS A 399 -30.85 19.86 -0.97
C HIS A 399 -29.84 20.04 -2.09
N TRP A 400 -30.31 20.44 -3.27
CA TRP A 400 -29.47 20.70 -4.44
C TRP A 400 -29.54 22.18 -4.81
N ASN A 401 -28.39 22.84 -4.73
CA ASN A 401 -28.26 24.19 -5.26
C ASN A 401 -28.12 24.10 -6.79
N THR A 402 -29.16 24.50 -7.50
CA THR A 402 -29.26 24.39 -8.96
C THR A 402 -28.36 25.38 -9.70
N SER A 403 -28.01 26.51 -9.10
CA SER A 403 -27.13 27.51 -9.72
C SER A 403 -25.66 27.22 -9.47
N ALA A 404 -25.31 26.85 -8.24
CA ALA A 404 -23.93 26.55 -7.86
C ALA A 404 -23.52 25.09 -8.10
N GLN A 405 -24.48 24.21 -8.44
CA GLN A 405 -24.27 22.77 -8.62
C GLN A 405 -23.67 22.10 -7.38
N ARG A 406 -24.25 22.38 -6.19
CA ARG A 406 -23.73 21.91 -4.89
C ARG A 406 -24.76 21.04 -4.16
N LEU A 407 -24.29 19.93 -3.61
CA LEU A 407 -25.11 19.05 -2.79
C LEU A 407 -24.98 19.42 -1.32
N TRP A 408 -26.13 19.53 -0.67
CA TRP A 408 -26.26 19.70 0.78
C TRP A 408 -27.01 18.51 1.35
N TRP A 409 -26.54 18.01 2.50
CA TRP A 409 -27.13 16.88 3.21
C TRP A 409 -27.25 17.22 4.69
N CYS A 410 -28.47 17.17 5.19
CA CYS A 410 -28.78 17.57 6.56
C CYS A 410 -28.31 16.52 7.58
N ARG A 411 -27.65 17.01 8.63
CA ARG A 411 -27.14 16.26 9.77
C ARG A 411 -27.83 16.65 11.07
N ASP A 412 -27.45 15.96 12.14
CA ASP A 412 -27.75 16.31 13.52
C ASP A 412 -27.30 17.73 13.90
N ASP A 413 -26.30 18.27 13.20
CA ASP A 413 -25.76 19.62 13.36
C ASP A 413 -26.16 20.60 12.22
N GLY A 414 -27.17 20.27 11.41
CA GLY A 414 -27.72 21.14 10.36
C GLY A 414 -27.24 20.81 8.93
N TRP A 415 -27.42 21.76 8.01
CA TRP A 415 -27.06 21.56 6.59
C TRP A 415 -25.55 21.47 6.38
N GLN A 416 -25.11 20.39 5.74
CA GLN A 416 -23.69 20.16 5.45
C GLN A 416 -23.44 20.04 3.95
N ARG A 417 -22.47 20.78 3.42
CA ARG A 417 -22.07 20.74 2.01
C ARG A 417 -21.19 19.53 1.69
N TYR A 418 -21.43 18.89 0.55
CA TYR A 418 -20.60 17.81 0.00
C TYR A 418 -20.29 18.02 -1.49
N ASN A 419 -19.10 17.59 -1.90
CA ASN A 419 -18.66 17.55 -3.29
C ASN A 419 -18.77 16.11 -3.81
N LEU A 420 -19.48 15.93 -4.92
CA LEU A 420 -19.70 14.61 -5.52
C LEU A 420 -18.47 14.17 -6.31
N PHE A 421 -17.94 12.99 -6.01
CA PHE A 421 -16.81 12.40 -6.73
C PHE A 421 -17.11 10.98 -7.20
N SER A 422 -16.74 10.70 -8.44
CA SER A 422 -16.69 9.33 -8.97
C SER A 422 -15.56 8.55 -8.31
N PHE A 423 -15.81 7.26 -8.03
CA PHE A 423 -14.76 6.35 -7.61
C PHE A 423 -13.69 6.10 -8.70
N THR A 424 -14.07 6.06 -9.98
CA THR A 424 -13.20 5.50 -11.05
C THR A 424 -12.26 6.50 -11.71
N ASN A 425 -12.55 7.81 -11.65
CA ASN A 425 -11.87 8.79 -12.51
C ASN A 425 -11.03 9.82 -11.74
N SER A 426 -11.11 9.86 -10.40
CA SER A 426 -10.54 10.96 -9.62
C SER A 426 -10.33 10.67 -8.13
N SER A 427 -9.83 9.48 -7.77
CA SER A 427 -9.55 9.14 -6.36
C SER A 427 -8.57 10.09 -5.66
N GLU A 428 -7.70 10.78 -6.41
CA GLU A 428 -6.81 11.84 -5.92
C GLU A 428 -7.57 13.13 -5.56
N LEU A 429 -8.67 13.43 -6.25
CA LEU A 429 -9.47 14.63 -6.00
C LEU A 429 -10.37 14.49 -4.76
N GLN A 430 -10.37 13.34 -4.10
CA GLN A 430 -11.13 13.13 -2.86
C GLN A 430 -10.34 13.59 -1.61
N ALA A 431 -9.02 13.77 -1.74
CA ALA A 431 -8.15 14.14 -0.63
C ALA A 431 -8.42 15.58 -0.17
N ALA A 432 -8.32 15.81 1.15
CA ALA A 432 -8.40 17.17 1.67
C ALA A 432 -7.15 17.98 1.25
N ILE A 433 -6.00 17.30 1.17
CA ILE A 433 -4.71 17.85 0.73
C ILE A 433 -4.21 17.06 -0.47
N THR A 434 -4.01 17.75 -1.60
CA THR A 434 -3.33 17.19 -2.78
C THR A 434 -2.04 17.97 -3.03
N VAL A 435 -0.91 17.28 -3.05
CA VAL A 435 0.36 17.84 -3.53
C VAL A 435 0.44 17.61 -5.03
N GLY A 436 0.40 18.70 -5.80
CA GLY A 436 0.27 18.65 -7.26
C GLY A 436 1.46 17.99 -7.96
N ALA A 437 1.26 17.57 -9.21
CA ALA A 437 2.31 16.90 -9.98
C ALA A 437 3.57 17.77 -10.09
N ASN A 438 4.75 17.16 -9.94
CA ASN A 438 6.06 17.84 -9.92
C ASN A 438 6.26 18.88 -8.80
N ALA A 439 5.36 18.95 -7.81
CA ALA A 439 5.56 19.79 -6.64
C ALA A 439 6.73 19.28 -5.78
N ARG A 440 7.49 20.20 -5.20
CA ARG A 440 8.61 19.84 -4.33
C ARG A 440 8.73 20.71 -3.09
N ARG A 441 9.45 20.20 -2.08
CA ARG A 441 9.85 20.96 -0.87
C ARG A 441 8.67 21.58 -0.14
N TYR A 442 7.68 20.75 0.17
CA TYR A 442 6.57 21.11 1.05
C TYR A 442 6.75 20.41 2.39
N ARG A 443 6.60 21.15 3.49
CA ARG A 443 6.53 20.59 4.84
C ARG A 443 5.23 20.99 5.52
N PHE A 444 4.43 20.01 5.92
CA PHE A 444 3.14 20.19 6.58
C PHE A 444 3.32 19.93 8.08
N ILE A 445 3.01 20.93 8.94
CA ILE A 445 3.25 20.85 10.39
C ILE A 445 2.01 21.19 11.19
N GLY A 446 1.61 20.30 12.11
CA GLY A 446 0.51 20.57 13.02
C GLY A 446 -0.83 20.71 12.31
N LEU A 447 -1.11 19.80 11.36
CA LEU A 447 -2.39 19.74 10.67
C LEU A 447 -3.20 18.55 11.19
N GLU A 448 -4.51 18.75 11.38
CA GLU A 448 -5.46 17.64 11.40
C GLU A 448 -5.97 17.43 9.98
N VAL A 449 -6.01 16.19 9.49
CA VAL A 449 -6.61 15.85 8.19
C VAL A 449 -7.63 14.75 8.41
N ARG A 450 -8.89 14.97 8.02
CA ARG A 450 -9.98 14.03 8.27
C ARG A 450 -11.10 14.08 7.22
N PRO A 451 -11.93 13.04 7.10
CA PRO A 451 -13.14 13.14 6.30
C PRO A 451 -14.25 13.87 7.05
N LYS A 452 -15.20 14.45 6.29
CA LYS A 452 -16.45 14.97 6.83
C LYS A 452 -17.34 13.80 7.28
N ARG A 453 -17.96 13.93 8.45
CA ARG A 453 -18.92 12.96 8.99
C ARG A 453 -20.21 12.97 8.17
N TYR A 454 -20.72 11.79 7.82
CA TYR A 454 -22.04 11.62 7.20
C TYR A 454 -23.17 11.60 8.26
N PRO A 455 -24.42 11.94 7.91
CA PRO A 455 -25.55 11.80 8.82
C PRO A 455 -25.77 10.34 9.24
N ALA A 456 -26.30 10.16 10.46
CA ALA A 456 -26.78 8.88 10.95
C ALA A 456 -28.32 8.90 11.07
N PRO A 457 -29.05 7.84 10.65
CA PRO A 457 -28.53 6.65 9.97
C PRO A 457 -28.09 6.96 8.53
N LEU A 458 -27.17 6.15 7.99
CA LEU A 458 -26.83 6.22 6.57
C LEU A 458 -28.07 5.83 5.72
N PRO A 459 -28.15 6.28 4.44
CA PRO A 459 -29.25 5.90 3.56
C PRO A 459 -29.38 4.38 3.46
N ALA A 460 -30.62 3.89 3.42
CA ALA A 460 -30.90 2.47 3.17
C ALA A 460 -30.13 2.00 1.93
N GLY A 461 -29.43 0.87 2.04
CA GLY A 461 -28.51 0.41 1.00
C GLY A 461 -27.03 0.51 1.35
N TRP A 462 -26.63 1.58 2.04
CA TRP A 462 -25.20 1.89 2.28
C TRP A 462 -24.52 0.95 3.28
N MET A 463 -25.34 0.20 4.02
CA MET A 463 -24.98 -0.74 5.06
C MET A 463 -25.22 -2.21 4.64
N THR A 464 -25.74 -2.44 3.43
CA THR A 464 -26.29 -3.74 3.03
C THR A 464 -25.21 -4.66 2.42
N VAL A 465 -25.51 -5.95 2.38
CA VAL A 465 -24.62 -7.07 2.04
C VAL A 465 -24.66 -7.38 0.53
N THR A 466 -23.70 -6.87 -0.24
CA THR A 466 -23.59 -7.27 -1.65
C THR A 466 -23.06 -8.72 -1.78
N PRO A 467 -23.66 -9.58 -2.63
CA PRO A 467 -23.10 -10.89 -2.95
C PRO A 467 -21.72 -10.83 -3.63
N ALA A 468 -21.42 -9.72 -4.33
CA ALA A 468 -20.11 -9.47 -4.95
C ALA A 468 -19.10 -8.76 -4.02
N GLY A 469 -19.53 -8.30 -2.85
CA GLY A 469 -18.66 -7.72 -1.85
C GLY A 469 -18.27 -6.25 -1.99
N SER A 470 -18.79 -5.53 -2.98
CA SER A 470 -18.41 -4.14 -3.24
C SER A 470 -18.96 -3.19 -2.16
N ALA A 471 -18.08 -2.44 -1.46
CA ALA A 471 -18.45 -1.51 -0.38
C ALA A 471 -17.93 -0.08 -0.65
N TYR A 472 -18.10 0.40 -1.88
CA TYR A 472 -17.54 1.68 -2.34
C TYR A 472 -18.35 2.93 -1.94
N GLN A 473 -19.61 2.75 -1.51
CA GLN A 473 -20.44 3.87 -1.08
C GLN A 473 -19.88 4.47 0.22
N ALA A 474 -19.95 5.81 0.37
CA ALA A 474 -19.49 6.52 1.57
C ALA A 474 -17.99 6.38 1.88
N SER A 475 -17.16 6.06 0.89
CA SER A 475 -15.75 5.78 1.13
C SER A 475 -14.86 6.93 0.67
N VAL A 476 -14.05 7.48 1.57
CA VAL A 476 -13.01 8.44 1.18
C VAL A 476 -11.76 7.66 0.78
N SER A 477 -11.20 7.91 -0.41
CA SER A 477 -10.01 7.18 -0.87
C SER A 477 -8.75 7.59 -0.11
N HIS A 478 -8.52 8.88 0.09
CA HIS A 478 -7.27 9.38 0.67
C HIS A 478 -7.55 10.60 1.55
N LEU A 479 -6.79 10.80 2.63
CA LEU A 479 -6.77 12.09 3.34
C LEU A 479 -5.78 13.06 2.70
N MET A 480 -4.60 12.56 2.38
CA MET A 480 -3.55 13.28 1.65
C MET A 480 -3.08 12.46 0.44
N TYR A 481 -2.99 13.10 -0.72
CA TYR A 481 -2.49 12.51 -1.95
C TYR A 481 -1.28 13.28 -2.48
N VAL A 482 -0.24 12.57 -2.91
CA VAL A 482 0.96 13.14 -3.54
C VAL A 482 1.03 12.68 -5.00
N SER A 483 0.81 13.60 -5.94
CA SER A 483 0.79 13.31 -7.37
C SER A 483 2.17 12.98 -7.96
N SER A 484 2.19 12.44 -9.17
CA SER A 484 3.42 11.97 -9.85
C SER A 484 4.48 13.07 -10.02
N GLY A 485 5.76 12.65 -10.00
CA GLY A 485 6.91 13.55 -10.10
C GLY A 485 7.16 14.46 -8.88
N ALA A 486 6.27 14.45 -7.87
CA ALA A 486 6.49 15.22 -6.65
C ALA A 486 7.65 14.64 -5.81
N SER A 487 8.33 15.48 -5.04
CA SER A 487 9.47 15.06 -4.20
C SER A 487 9.72 15.98 -3.00
N GLU A 488 10.50 15.56 -2.01
CA GLU A 488 10.84 16.40 -0.85
C GLU A 488 9.58 16.86 -0.08
N ILE A 489 8.63 15.95 0.12
CA ILE A 489 7.36 16.20 0.82
C ILE A 489 7.45 15.64 2.25
N VAL A 490 7.26 16.50 3.25
CA VAL A 490 7.37 16.11 4.67
C VAL A 490 6.04 16.37 5.38
N VAL A 491 5.47 15.33 6.00
CA VAL A 491 4.33 15.45 6.93
C VAL A 491 4.89 15.29 8.35
N ASP A 492 4.77 16.31 9.18
CA ASP A 492 5.44 16.42 10.48
C ASP A 492 4.43 16.77 11.58
N ARG A 493 4.43 16.04 12.70
CA ARG A 493 3.60 16.32 13.89
C ARG A 493 2.15 16.63 13.58
N SER A 494 1.57 15.85 12.67
CA SER A 494 0.21 16.02 12.18
C SER A 494 -0.68 14.86 12.62
N TYR A 495 -1.99 15.09 12.63
CA TYR A 495 -3.01 14.10 12.99
C TYR A 495 -3.85 13.74 11.76
N LEU A 496 -3.62 12.57 11.16
CA LEU A 496 -4.40 12.10 10.03
C LEU A 496 -5.36 11.02 10.52
N ARG A 497 -6.66 11.31 10.54
CA ARG A 497 -7.64 10.40 11.14
C ARG A 497 -8.81 10.09 10.23
N GLY A 498 -9.20 8.82 10.21
CA GLY A 498 -10.52 8.45 9.75
C GLY A 498 -11.60 8.81 10.78
N LEU A 499 -12.76 8.23 10.58
CA LEU A 499 -13.88 8.28 11.51
C LEU A 499 -14.29 6.84 11.82
N GLU A 500 -14.87 6.64 13.01
CA GLU A 500 -15.37 5.32 13.39
C GLU A 500 -16.50 4.85 12.46
N HIS A 501 -16.82 3.55 12.54
CA HIS A 501 -18.00 2.98 11.90
C HIS A 501 -19.25 3.87 12.15
N PRO A 502 -20.04 4.21 11.11
CA PRO A 502 -20.13 3.55 9.81
C PRO A 502 -19.27 4.18 8.70
N HIS A 503 -18.32 5.05 9.00
CA HIS A 503 -17.48 5.69 7.97
C HIS A 503 -16.44 4.72 7.41
N ARG A 504 -15.99 4.98 6.18
CA ARG A 504 -14.94 4.20 5.50
C ARG A 504 -13.85 5.13 5.00
N LEU A 505 -12.60 4.78 5.29
CA LEU A 505 -11.41 5.45 4.78
C LEU A 505 -10.47 4.40 4.18
N ARG A 506 -10.06 4.60 2.92
CA ARG A 506 -9.09 3.72 2.28
C ARG A 506 -7.69 4.03 2.74
N TYR A 507 -7.21 5.26 2.60
CA TYR A 507 -5.82 5.58 2.90
C TYR A 507 -5.67 6.88 3.68
N ALA A 508 -4.68 6.94 4.58
CA ALA A 508 -4.28 8.23 5.18
C ALA A 508 -3.38 9.02 4.20
N VAL A 509 -2.25 8.45 3.80
CA VAL A 509 -1.32 9.04 2.84
C VAL A 509 -1.08 8.08 1.68
N SER A 510 -1.17 8.56 0.45
CA SER A 510 -0.90 7.75 -0.76
C SER A 510 -0.28 8.63 -1.83
N GLY A 511 0.66 8.09 -2.60
CA GLY A 511 1.25 8.87 -3.70
C GLY A 511 2.64 8.42 -4.12
N TYR A 512 3.30 9.32 -4.85
CA TYR A 512 4.65 9.17 -5.40
C TYR A 512 5.64 9.88 -4.45
N LEU A 513 6.14 9.18 -3.44
CA LEU A 513 6.84 9.76 -2.29
C LEU A 513 8.37 9.69 -2.46
N LYS A 514 8.90 10.49 -3.40
CA LYS A 514 10.34 10.58 -3.65
C LYS A 514 11.02 11.53 -2.65
N ASN A 515 12.13 11.11 -2.02
CA ASN A 515 12.87 11.90 -1.03
C ASN A 515 11.95 12.53 0.04
N SER A 516 10.92 11.79 0.46
CA SER A 516 9.78 12.30 1.23
C SER A 516 9.68 11.60 2.57
N ALA A 517 8.96 12.20 3.53
CA ALA A 517 8.84 11.65 4.86
C ALA A 517 7.48 11.87 5.52
N VAL A 518 7.07 10.91 6.34
CA VAL A 518 6.02 11.08 7.34
C VAL A 518 6.67 10.88 8.69
N ILE A 519 6.69 11.91 9.53
CA ILE A 519 7.45 11.91 10.78
C ILE A 519 6.64 12.43 11.96
N SER A 520 6.91 11.88 13.14
CA SER A 520 6.38 12.39 14.42
C SER A 520 4.85 12.60 14.42
N SER A 521 4.13 11.86 13.57
CA SER A 521 2.70 12.08 13.30
C SER A 521 1.84 10.96 13.89
N TYR A 522 0.55 11.25 14.02
CA TYR A 522 -0.45 10.32 14.54
C TYR A 522 -1.43 10.00 13.41
N ILE A 523 -1.50 8.74 13.00
CA ILE A 523 -2.39 8.22 11.97
C ILE A 523 -3.34 7.23 12.66
N ASP A 524 -4.65 7.47 12.59
CA ASP A 524 -5.62 6.72 13.41
C ASP A 524 -6.97 6.50 12.70
N GLU A 525 -7.74 5.51 13.18
CA GLU A 525 -9.07 5.18 12.67
C GLU A 525 -9.13 4.95 11.14
N VAL A 526 -8.06 4.43 10.54
CA VAL A 526 -8.01 4.16 9.10
C VAL A 526 -8.60 2.79 8.81
N ALA A 527 -9.91 2.75 8.58
CA ALA A 527 -10.66 1.51 8.48
C ALA A 527 -11.63 1.48 7.28
N TRP A 528 -11.69 0.31 6.64
CA TRP A 528 -12.63 0.00 5.57
C TRP A 528 -13.35 -1.29 5.92
N TRP A 529 -14.67 -1.22 6.08
CA TRP A 529 -15.49 -2.33 6.55
C TRP A 529 -16.55 -2.74 5.52
N ARG A 530 -17.00 -3.99 5.64
CA ARG A 530 -18.04 -4.64 4.85
C ARG A 530 -19.07 -5.31 5.77
N ALA A 531 -20.32 -5.36 5.35
CA ALA A 531 -21.35 -6.09 6.10
C ALA A 531 -21.10 -7.61 6.08
N SER A 532 -20.57 -8.14 4.97
CA SER A 532 -20.15 -9.55 4.85
C SER A 532 -18.98 -9.75 3.87
N GLY A 533 -18.35 -10.93 3.95
CA GLY A 533 -17.20 -11.33 3.13
C GLY A 533 -15.95 -10.47 3.33
N TYR A 534 -14.92 -10.75 2.52
CA TYR A 534 -13.65 -10.03 2.47
C TYR A 534 -13.26 -9.80 1.01
N SER A 535 -12.41 -8.81 0.74
CA SER A 535 -11.94 -8.53 -0.62
C SER A 535 -10.50 -8.07 -0.67
N GLN A 536 -9.79 -8.51 -1.72
CA GLN A 536 -8.43 -8.07 -2.00
C GLN A 536 -8.35 -6.61 -2.48
N THR A 537 -9.42 -6.07 -3.07
CA THR A 537 -9.48 -4.71 -3.63
C THR A 537 -9.98 -3.68 -2.63
N GLU A 538 -10.80 -4.11 -1.66
CA GLU A 538 -11.42 -3.28 -0.62
C GLU A 538 -10.78 -3.52 0.75
N SER A 539 -9.73 -2.74 1.04
CA SER A 539 -9.02 -2.72 2.32
C SER A 539 -8.60 -1.29 2.63
N SER A 540 -8.39 -0.99 3.91
CA SER A 540 -7.73 0.25 4.31
C SER A 540 -6.21 0.11 4.31
N GLY A 541 -5.50 1.24 4.30
CA GLY A 541 -4.06 1.31 4.43
C GLY A 541 -3.56 2.63 5.04
N GLY A 542 -2.43 2.61 5.75
CA GLY A 542 -1.89 3.82 6.37
C GLY A 542 -1.18 4.69 5.35
N ILE A 543 0.00 4.22 4.92
CA ILE A 543 0.87 4.88 3.95
C ILE A 543 1.04 3.97 2.73
N ASN A 544 0.69 4.45 1.55
CA ASN A 544 0.78 3.71 0.30
C ASN A 544 1.81 4.33 -0.66
N LEU A 545 2.81 3.54 -1.05
CA LEU A 545 3.98 3.96 -1.82
C LEU A 545 3.87 3.49 -3.28
N TRP A 546 3.43 4.38 -4.18
CA TRP A 546 3.41 4.08 -5.62
C TRP A 546 4.82 4.08 -6.21
N ASN A 547 4.94 3.78 -7.50
CA ASN A 547 6.19 3.88 -8.24
C ASN A 547 6.88 5.24 -8.03
N GLU A 548 8.19 5.29 -8.24
CA GLU A 548 9.03 6.48 -7.98
C GLU A 548 9.18 6.85 -6.50
N SER A 549 8.49 6.19 -5.56
CA SER A 549 8.71 6.34 -4.12
C SER A 549 10.07 5.79 -3.71
N ARG A 550 11.12 6.59 -3.96
CA ARG A 550 12.51 6.28 -3.62
C ARG A 550 13.08 7.33 -2.68
N GLY A 551 13.73 6.90 -1.61
CA GLY A 551 14.16 7.76 -0.52
C GLY A 551 12.98 8.16 0.34
N PHE A 552 12.32 7.18 0.98
CA PHE A 552 11.17 7.43 1.85
C PHE A 552 11.48 7.14 3.31
N LEU A 553 11.08 8.04 4.20
CA LEU A 553 11.22 7.88 5.65
C LEU A 553 9.85 7.90 6.35
N SER A 554 9.52 6.81 7.03
CA SER A 554 8.47 6.78 8.07
C SER A 554 9.16 6.72 9.43
N HIS A 555 9.15 7.82 10.17
CA HIS A 555 9.87 7.93 11.45
C HIS A 555 8.97 8.36 12.61
N ASN A 556 9.02 7.64 13.73
CA ASN A 556 8.35 8.09 14.96
C ASN A 556 6.83 8.38 14.77
N ASN A 557 6.10 7.57 14.01
CA ASN A 557 4.66 7.72 13.86
C ASN A 557 3.88 6.74 14.72
N TYR A 558 2.66 7.11 15.13
CA TYR A 558 1.64 6.15 15.52
C TYR A 558 0.77 5.87 14.31
N ILE A 559 0.54 4.62 13.95
CA ILE A 559 -0.20 4.22 12.75
C ILE A 559 -1.21 3.13 13.14
N ALA A 560 -2.49 3.47 13.22
CA ALA A 560 -3.56 2.52 13.49
C ALA A 560 -4.46 2.32 12.27
N VAL A 561 -4.44 1.10 11.74
CA VAL A 561 -5.05 0.75 10.45
C VAL A 561 -5.67 -0.65 10.53
N ALA A 562 -6.88 -0.81 10.01
CA ALA A 562 -7.58 -2.11 10.01
C ALA A 562 -7.01 -3.09 8.96
N GLY A 563 -6.54 -2.57 7.81
CA GLY A 563 -5.88 -3.31 6.74
C GLY A 563 -4.34 -3.22 6.78
N ILE A 564 -3.71 -2.57 5.79
CA ILE A 564 -2.23 -2.55 5.59
C ILE A 564 -1.60 -1.23 6.06
N HIS A 565 -0.77 -1.25 7.09
CA HIS A 565 -0.18 -0.01 7.64
C HIS A 565 0.78 0.68 6.68
N LEU A 566 1.67 -0.06 6.02
CA LEU A 566 2.55 0.46 4.98
C LEU A 566 2.57 -0.51 3.80
N PHE A 567 2.21 0.01 2.62
CA PHE A 567 2.07 -0.80 1.41
C PHE A 567 2.94 -0.27 0.27
N ALA A 568 3.77 -1.14 -0.29
CA ALA A 568 4.45 -0.92 -1.57
C ALA A 568 3.85 -1.92 -2.59
N PRO A 569 2.79 -1.52 -3.34
CA PRO A 569 2.15 -2.37 -4.33
C PRO A 569 3.08 -2.77 -5.48
N ASP A 570 2.61 -3.70 -6.31
CA ASP A 570 3.23 -3.99 -7.58
C ASP A 570 3.09 -2.78 -8.52
N GLN A 571 4.17 -2.43 -9.23
CA GLN A 571 4.27 -1.19 -10.00
C GLN A 571 4.37 -1.44 -11.51
N GLY A 572 3.69 -2.45 -12.02
CA GLY A 572 3.87 -2.88 -13.42
C GLY A 572 5.31 -3.34 -13.70
N VAL A 573 5.74 -3.26 -14.97
CA VAL A 573 7.10 -3.62 -15.41
C VAL A 573 7.98 -2.41 -15.74
N THR A 574 7.41 -1.22 -15.90
CA THR A 574 8.07 -0.03 -16.50
C THR A 574 8.43 1.07 -15.50
N GLY A 575 7.70 1.20 -14.40
CA GLY A 575 8.02 2.20 -13.36
C GLY A 575 9.16 1.74 -12.44
N PRO A 576 9.96 2.66 -11.88
CA PRO A 576 10.98 2.29 -10.91
C PRO A 576 10.32 1.71 -9.66
N MET A 577 10.89 0.63 -9.13
CA MET A 577 10.38 0.05 -7.88
C MET A 577 10.64 1.01 -6.71
N PRO A 578 9.72 1.05 -5.72
CA PRO A 578 9.98 1.69 -4.45
C PRO A 578 11.30 1.21 -3.86
N GLY A 579 12.04 2.10 -3.19
CA GLY A 579 13.31 1.72 -2.61
C GLY A 579 13.97 2.83 -1.80
N ASP A 580 15.07 2.54 -1.14
CA ASP A 580 15.62 3.44 -0.12
C ASP A 580 14.55 3.82 0.92
N ILE A 581 13.90 2.80 1.49
CA ILE A 581 12.79 2.97 2.43
C ILE A 581 13.28 2.71 3.84
N ALA A 582 13.13 3.69 4.72
CA ALA A 582 13.40 3.54 6.15
C ALA A 582 12.10 3.67 6.96
N VAL A 583 11.77 2.64 7.73
CA VAL A 583 10.62 2.56 8.62
C VAL A 583 11.14 2.39 10.04
N THR A 584 11.15 3.47 10.80
CA THR A 584 11.86 3.53 12.08
C THR A 584 11.04 4.14 13.20
N ARG A 585 11.12 3.57 14.41
CA ARG A 585 10.47 4.13 15.63
C ARG A 585 8.94 4.29 15.56
N ASN A 586 8.28 3.59 14.65
CA ASN A 586 6.82 3.67 14.54
C ASN A 586 6.13 2.72 15.53
N THR A 587 4.90 3.06 15.89
CA THR A 587 3.96 2.17 16.56
C THR A 587 2.87 1.80 15.56
N PHE A 588 2.85 0.55 15.11
CA PHE A 588 1.79 -0.01 14.29
C PHE A 588 0.75 -0.67 15.18
N LYS A 589 -0.51 -0.25 15.08
CA LYS A 589 -1.62 -0.75 15.91
C LYS A 589 -2.74 -1.30 15.05
N GLN A 590 -3.27 -2.45 15.44
CA GLN A 590 -4.58 -2.92 14.98
C GLN A 590 -5.52 -2.99 16.18
N TYR A 591 -6.69 -2.34 16.12
CA TYR A 591 -7.61 -2.38 17.26
C TYR A 591 -8.42 -3.68 17.32
N PRO A 592 -8.60 -4.29 18.51
CA PRO A 592 -9.45 -5.47 18.68
C PRO A 592 -10.87 -5.30 18.15
N LYS A 593 -11.45 -4.10 18.26
CA LYS A 593 -12.79 -3.78 17.72
C LYS A 593 -12.94 -4.04 16.22
N TRP A 594 -11.84 -4.14 15.46
CA TRP A 594 -11.89 -4.44 14.03
C TRP A 594 -11.96 -5.94 13.73
N ARG A 595 -11.60 -6.82 14.66
CA ARG A 595 -11.75 -8.27 14.49
C ARG A 595 -13.20 -8.68 14.71
N ARG A 596 -13.82 -9.36 13.74
CA ARG A 596 -15.19 -9.85 13.94
C ARG A 596 -15.23 -10.90 15.06
N GLY A 597 -16.26 -10.80 15.90
CA GLY A 597 -16.42 -11.58 17.12
C GLY A 597 -15.85 -10.91 18.38
N ASP A 598 -15.08 -9.83 18.25
CA ASP A 598 -14.74 -8.99 19.41
C ASP A 598 -15.99 -8.27 19.96
N PRO A 599 -16.20 -8.15 21.29
CA PRO A 599 -17.39 -7.51 21.85
C PRO A 599 -17.58 -6.04 21.44
N ALA A 600 -16.50 -5.35 21.05
CA ALA A 600 -16.57 -3.96 20.58
C ALA A 600 -16.75 -3.84 19.05
N ASN A 601 -16.79 -4.96 18.32
CA ASN A 601 -17.02 -4.95 16.88
C ASN A 601 -18.49 -4.63 16.56
N ALA A 602 -18.72 -3.79 15.54
CA ALA A 602 -20.07 -3.40 15.12
C ALA A 602 -20.76 -4.43 14.20
N ASP A 603 -20.47 -5.73 14.40
CA ASP A 603 -20.90 -6.85 13.56
C ASP A 603 -20.56 -6.71 12.06
N VAL A 604 -19.41 -6.10 11.77
CA VAL A 604 -18.91 -5.87 10.40
C VAL A 604 -17.53 -6.48 10.19
N ASN A 605 -17.27 -6.89 8.95
CA ASN A 605 -15.98 -7.40 8.52
C ASN A 605 -15.04 -6.24 8.18
N PHE A 606 -13.94 -6.13 8.90
CA PHE A 606 -12.81 -5.34 8.44
C PHE A 606 -11.86 -6.27 7.67
N THR A 607 -11.42 -5.86 6.49
CA THR A 607 -10.47 -6.65 5.70
C THR A 607 -9.08 -6.56 6.33
N HIS A 608 -8.80 -7.45 7.27
CA HIS A 608 -7.46 -7.61 7.84
C HIS A 608 -6.49 -8.18 6.82
N ARG A 609 -5.31 -7.54 6.78
CA ARG A 609 -4.19 -7.93 5.95
C ARG A 609 -2.91 -7.80 6.78
N ASN A 610 -1.78 -7.70 6.08
CA ASN A 610 -0.45 -7.61 6.66
C ASN A 610 -0.19 -6.19 7.15
N GLN A 611 0.66 -5.97 8.14
CA GLN A 611 0.98 -4.60 8.56
C GLN A 611 1.94 -3.91 7.59
N ILE A 612 3.03 -4.58 7.21
CA ILE A 612 3.92 -4.14 6.13
C ILE A 612 3.86 -5.15 5.00
N GLU A 613 3.53 -4.68 3.79
CA GLU A 613 3.58 -5.50 2.59
C GLU A 613 4.41 -4.81 1.51
N CYS A 614 5.40 -5.52 0.99
CA CYS A 614 6.09 -5.11 -0.22
C CYS A 614 5.95 -6.18 -1.31
N LYS A 615 5.58 -5.71 -2.51
CA LYS A 615 5.54 -6.53 -3.72
C LYS A 615 6.71 -6.31 -4.67
N GLN A 616 7.35 -5.15 -4.62
CA GLN A 616 8.56 -4.82 -5.39
C GLN A 616 9.33 -3.74 -4.59
N CYS A 617 10.46 -4.06 -3.97
CA CYS A 617 11.25 -3.09 -3.19
C CYS A 617 12.75 -3.36 -3.26
N GLU A 618 13.52 -2.30 -3.08
CA GLU A 618 14.97 -2.36 -2.94
C GLU A 618 15.45 -1.50 -1.78
N ARG A 619 16.27 -2.05 -0.88
CA ARG A 619 16.82 -1.34 0.30
C ARG A 619 15.71 -0.85 1.22
N LEU A 620 15.12 -1.78 1.97
CA LEU A 620 14.09 -1.55 2.97
C LEU A 620 14.67 -1.83 4.36
N LYS A 621 14.62 -0.84 5.25
CA LYS A 621 14.98 -0.97 6.66
C LYS A 621 13.76 -0.81 7.55
N ILE A 622 13.50 -1.80 8.40
CA ILE A 622 12.44 -1.82 9.42
C ILE A 622 13.12 -1.93 10.78
N GLU A 623 13.29 -0.81 11.49
CA GLU A 623 14.04 -0.79 12.75
C GLU A 623 13.36 -0.07 13.90
N GLY A 624 13.37 -0.66 15.10
CA GLY A 624 12.91 0.05 16.29
C GLY A 624 11.39 0.27 16.32
N ASN A 625 10.61 -0.51 15.57
CA ASN A 625 9.16 -0.35 15.55
C ASN A 625 8.49 -1.26 16.59
N VAL A 626 7.30 -0.86 17.03
CA VAL A 626 6.40 -1.66 17.87
C VAL A 626 5.20 -2.03 17.01
N PHE A 627 4.99 -3.33 16.78
CA PHE A 627 3.81 -3.89 16.13
C PHE A 627 2.91 -4.45 17.23
N ASP A 628 1.72 -3.86 17.38
CA ASP A 628 0.79 -4.15 18.46
C ASP A 628 -0.55 -4.63 17.88
N TYR A 629 -0.83 -5.90 18.09
CA TYR A 629 -1.91 -6.71 17.49
C TYR A 629 -1.79 -6.95 15.98
N GLY A 630 -2.04 -8.19 15.57
CA GLY A 630 -2.25 -8.57 14.17
C GLY A 630 -3.35 -9.62 14.06
N TYR A 631 -4.25 -9.46 13.09
CA TYR A 631 -5.37 -10.38 12.85
C TYR A 631 -5.31 -11.03 11.47
N SER A 632 -5.67 -12.30 11.41
CA SER A 632 -5.90 -12.99 10.14
C SER A 632 -7.35 -12.83 9.72
N SER A 633 -7.61 -12.44 8.47
CA SER A 633 -8.91 -12.68 7.84
C SER A 633 -8.75 -13.06 6.37
N LEU A 634 -8.48 -12.09 5.49
CA LEU A 634 -8.25 -12.36 4.07
C LEU A 634 -6.88 -13.01 3.84
N THR A 635 -5.86 -12.49 4.51
CA THR A 635 -4.52 -13.09 4.57
C THR A 635 -4.26 -13.68 5.95
N ALA A 636 -3.11 -14.33 6.11
CA ALA A 636 -2.69 -14.88 7.41
C ALA A 636 -2.39 -13.78 8.44
N GLY A 637 -2.38 -12.49 8.08
CA GLY A 637 -2.23 -11.34 8.99
C GLY A 637 -0.78 -11.02 9.39
N GLN A 638 0.17 -11.24 8.49
CA GLN A 638 1.60 -11.11 8.76
C GLN A 638 1.99 -9.71 9.24
N PHE A 639 2.90 -9.60 10.21
CA PHE A 639 3.51 -8.30 10.52
C PHE A 639 4.33 -7.78 9.34
N VAL A 640 5.14 -8.63 8.72
CA VAL A 640 5.93 -8.29 7.54
C VAL A 640 5.75 -9.34 6.43
N LEU A 641 5.31 -8.88 5.27
CA LEU A 641 5.12 -9.69 4.07
C LEU A 641 5.98 -9.19 2.91
N MET A 642 6.87 -10.05 2.42
CA MET A 642 7.65 -9.84 1.20
C MET A 642 7.14 -10.82 0.14
N THR A 643 6.39 -10.32 -0.83
CA THR A 643 5.80 -11.16 -1.89
C THR A 643 6.05 -10.53 -3.23
N PRO A 644 7.19 -10.82 -3.90
CA PRO A 644 7.43 -10.34 -5.25
C PRO A 644 6.20 -10.64 -6.11
N ARG A 645 5.71 -9.66 -6.88
CA ARG A 645 4.59 -9.83 -7.82
C ARG A 645 4.93 -9.15 -9.14
N CYS A 646 4.65 -9.81 -10.27
CA CYS A 646 4.66 -9.13 -11.56
C CYS A 646 3.39 -8.29 -11.70
N GLY A 647 3.53 -7.07 -12.23
CA GLY A 647 2.35 -6.31 -12.64
C GLY A 647 1.88 -6.75 -14.03
N SER A 648 0.60 -6.53 -14.32
CA SER A 648 -0.07 -6.96 -15.57
C SER A 648 0.20 -6.05 -16.79
N THR A 649 1.23 -5.20 -16.74
CA THR A 649 1.47 -4.16 -17.76
C THR A 649 2.21 -4.71 -18.98
N THR A 650 1.80 -4.27 -20.17
CA THR A 650 2.48 -4.54 -21.45
C THR A 650 3.93 -4.08 -21.41
N MET A 651 4.85 -4.92 -21.90
CA MET A 651 6.26 -4.56 -22.01
C MET A 651 6.43 -3.42 -23.02
N THR A 652 7.12 -2.33 -22.63
CA THR A 652 7.23 -1.12 -23.46
C THR A 652 8.25 -1.25 -24.57
N ALA A 653 7.97 -0.56 -25.68
CA ALA A 653 8.88 -0.33 -26.80
C ALA A 653 9.20 1.15 -26.92
N ALA A 654 10.41 1.49 -27.40
CA ALA A 654 10.79 2.83 -27.78
C ALA A 654 11.56 2.79 -29.10
N SER A 655 11.42 3.83 -29.92
CA SER A 655 12.22 3.97 -31.14
C SER A 655 13.64 4.41 -30.81
N ILE A 656 14.61 3.91 -31.58
CA ILE A 656 16.03 4.21 -31.39
C ILE A 656 16.40 5.42 -32.24
N ALA A 657 16.92 6.47 -31.60
CA ALA A 657 17.45 7.64 -32.28
C ALA A 657 18.88 7.36 -32.78
N SER A 658 19.72 6.82 -31.90
CA SER A 658 21.11 6.46 -32.23
C SER A 658 21.62 5.33 -31.35
N PHE A 659 22.63 4.64 -31.86
CA PHE A 659 23.37 3.59 -31.19
C PHE A 659 24.85 3.81 -31.46
N ASN A 660 25.68 3.88 -30.43
CA ASN A 660 27.13 4.07 -30.58
C ASN A 660 27.89 3.29 -29.50
N GLY A 661 28.56 2.22 -29.90
CA GLY A 661 29.04 1.19 -28.98
C GLY A 661 27.89 0.62 -28.14
N GLY A 662 28.15 0.17 -26.91
CA GLY A 662 27.08 -0.27 -26.00
C GLY A 662 26.05 0.79 -25.59
N VAL A 663 26.12 2.04 -26.06
CA VAL A 663 25.20 3.12 -25.66
C VAL A 663 24.09 3.31 -26.70
N LEU A 664 22.84 3.19 -26.25
CA LEU A 664 21.63 3.37 -27.03
C LEU A 664 20.88 4.62 -26.55
N THR A 665 20.51 5.49 -27.49
CA THR A 665 19.65 6.67 -27.25
C THR A 665 18.30 6.47 -27.92
N THR A 666 17.21 6.60 -27.16
CA THR A 666 15.83 6.50 -27.65
C THR A 666 15.27 7.87 -28.02
N THR A 667 14.23 7.89 -28.87
CA THR A 667 13.53 9.12 -29.27
C THR A 667 12.60 9.68 -28.19
N ALA A 668 12.28 8.88 -27.17
CA ALA A 668 11.40 9.24 -26.06
C ALA A 668 11.88 8.56 -24.76
N ALA A 669 11.39 9.06 -23.62
CA ALA A 669 11.70 8.49 -22.32
C ALA A 669 11.25 7.02 -22.21
N HIS A 670 12.02 6.20 -21.51
CA HIS A 670 11.77 4.76 -21.34
C HIS A 670 11.87 4.31 -19.88
N GLY A 671 11.26 3.17 -19.58
CA GLY A 671 11.33 2.49 -18.27
C GLY A 671 12.35 1.34 -18.19
N PHE A 672 13.36 1.34 -19.04
CA PHE A 672 14.44 0.34 -18.98
C PHE A 672 15.42 0.74 -17.86
N TYR A 673 15.85 -0.21 -17.05
CA TYR A 673 16.69 0.00 -15.86
C TYR A 673 17.77 -1.08 -15.79
N PRO A 674 18.86 -0.86 -15.03
CA PRO A 674 19.93 -1.84 -14.88
C PRO A 674 19.40 -3.22 -14.46
N GLY A 675 19.86 -4.27 -15.14
CA GLY A 675 19.41 -5.66 -14.95
C GLY A 675 18.15 -6.03 -15.75
N SER A 676 17.47 -5.08 -16.41
CA SER A 676 16.39 -5.43 -17.34
C SER A 676 16.97 -6.05 -18.62
N VAL A 677 16.20 -6.90 -19.29
CA VAL A 677 16.57 -7.45 -20.60
C VAL A 677 15.73 -6.77 -21.67
N VAL A 678 16.39 -6.28 -22.73
CA VAL A 678 15.76 -5.62 -23.87
C VAL A 678 16.03 -6.37 -25.16
N TYR A 679 15.11 -6.27 -26.10
CA TYR A 679 15.25 -6.75 -27.47
C TYR A 679 15.40 -5.56 -28.41
N VAL A 680 16.55 -5.48 -29.09
CA VAL A 680 16.87 -4.46 -30.10
C VAL A 680 16.61 -5.04 -31.48
N THR A 681 15.98 -4.27 -32.36
CA THR A 681 15.64 -4.70 -33.74
C THR A 681 15.70 -3.56 -34.73
N GLY A 682 16.05 -3.87 -35.98
CA GLY A 682 15.91 -2.94 -37.10
C GLY A 682 17.00 -1.87 -37.11
N THR A 683 18.14 -2.12 -36.47
CA THR A 683 19.29 -1.20 -36.48
C THR A 683 20.31 -1.53 -37.59
N GLY A 684 20.06 -2.54 -38.42
CA GLY A 684 21.01 -3.00 -39.46
C GLY A 684 21.87 -4.21 -39.07
N SER A 685 21.37 -5.09 -38.18
CA SER A 685 21.83 -6.45 -37.85
C SER A 685 23.03 -6.67 -36.93
N ALA A 686 23.95 -5.72 -36.74
CA ALA A 686 25.07 -5.91 -35.78
C ALA A 686 24.65 -5.75 -34.30
N HIS A 687 23.52 -5.11 -34.04
CA HIS A 687 23.04 -4.82 -32.68
C HIS A 687 21.68 -5.49 -32.37
N ASP A 688 21.05 -6.11 -33.37
CA ASP A 688 19.75 -6.76 -33.22
C ASP A 688 19.90 -8.01 -32.36
N GLY A 689 19.11 -8.12 -31.29
CA GLY A 689 19.26 -9.21 -30.33
C GLY A 689 18.77 -8.88 -28.92
N LEU A 690 18.90 -9.85 -28.03
CA LEU A 690 18.63 -9.69 -26.60
C LEU A 690 19.86 -9.18 -25.88
N TRP A 691 19.66 -8.17 -25.03
CA TRP A 691 20.73 -7.53 -24.26
C TRP A 691 20.28 -7.24 -22.84
N GLU A 692 21.18 -7.43 -21.88
CA GLU A 692 21.00 -6.92 -20.51
C GLU A 692 21.38 -5.45 -20.46
N VAL A 693 20.62 -4.65 -19.73
CA VAL A 693 20.92 -3.23 -19.49
C VAL A 693 21.93 -3.14 -18.35
N ALA A 694 23.11 -2.56 -18.60
CA ALA A 694 24.15 -2.33 -17.61
C ALA A 694 23.89 -1.07 -16.76
N SER A 695 23.54 0.02 -17.43
CA SER A 695 23.30 1.31 -16.77
C SER A 695 22.29 2.15 -17.55
N THR A 696 21.64 3.08 -16.87
CA THR A 696 20.78 4.10 -17.48
C THR A 696 21.11 5.46 -16.92
N ASN A 697 21.24 6.46 -17.78
CA ASN A 697 21.49 7.83 -17.35
C ASN A 697 20.14 8.54 -17.14
N CYS A 698 19.71 8.68 -15.87
CA CYS A 698 18.37 9.16 -15.51
C CYS A 698 18.35 10.38 -14.56
N PRO A 699 19.10 11.47 -14.78
CA PRO A 699 18.91 12.71 -14.02
C PRO A 699 17.61 13.46 -14.41
N GLY A 700 16.95 13.05 -15.50
CA GLY A 700 15.65 13.56 -15.98
C GLY A 700 14.85 12.45 -16.69
N ALA A 701 14.37 12.69 -17.91
CA ALA A 701 13.77 11.65 -18.74
C ALA A 701 14.82 10.60 -19.15
N CYS A 702 14.61 9.33 -18.79
CA CYS A 702 15.53 8.24 -19.16
C CYS A 702 15.46 7.99 -20.68
N THR A 703 16.36 8.58 -21.45
CA THR A 703 16.47 8.39 -22.91
C THR A 703 17.74 7.67 -23.34
N GLN A 704 18.66 7.41 -22.41
CA GLN A 704 19.92 6.73 -22.68
C GLN A 704 20.08 5.50 -21.78
N LEU A 705 20.51 4.42 -22.39
CA LEU A 705 20.89 3.18 -21.72
C LEU A 705 22.20 2.63 -22.28
N THR A 706 22.93 1.92 -21.45
CA THR A 706 24.14 1.18 -21.81
C THR A 706 23.84 -0.31 -21.70
N LEU A 707 24.16 -1.07 -22.73
CA LEU A 707 24.04 -2.52 -22.78
C LEU A 707 25.26 -3.17 -22.12
N LEU A 708 25.03 -4.28 -21.43
CA LEU A 708 26.07 -5.07 -20.79
C LEU A 708 26.82 -5.89 -21.83
N GLY A 709 28.16 -5.88 -21.74
CA GLY A 709 29.06 -6.57 -22.67
C GLY A 709 29.79 -5.63 -23.63
N ASN A 710 30.76 -6.17 -24.39
CA ASN A 710 31.58 -5.41 -25.33
C ASN A 710 30.85 -5.24 -26.67
N VAL A 711 29.83 -4.38 -26.70
CA VAL A 711 29.10 -4.06 -27.95
C VAL A 711 29.85 -3.01 -28.75
N THR A 712 30.19 -3.32 -29.99
CA THR A 712 30.96 -2.46 -30.90
C THR A 712 30.13 -2.03 -32.10
N GLY A 713 30.44 -0.86 -32.68
CA GLY A 713 29.79 -0.34 -33.90
C GLY A 713 28.79 0.79 -33.61
N SER A 714 28.22 1.35 -34.67
CA SER A 714 27.24 2.45 -34.59
C SER A 714 26.06 2.21 -35.52
N GLY A 715 24.89 2.71 -35.16
CA GLY A 715 23.67 2.62 -35.95
C GLY A 715 22.63 3.68 -35.59
N SER A 716 21.54 3.70 -36.33
CA SER A 716 20.41 4.60 -36.11
C SER A 716 19.11 3.96 -36.59
N GLY A 717 17.98 4.38 -36.05
CA GLY A 717 16.68 3.76 -36.35
C GLY A 717 16.48 2.41 -35.66
N GLY A 718 15.30 1.81 -35.86
CA GLY A 718 14.90 0.57 -35.20
C GLY A 718 14.12 0.78 -33.90
N SER A 719 13.94 -0.30 -33.14
CA SER A 719 13.20 -0.31 -31.87
C SER A 719 13.93 -1.07 -30.79
N VAL A 720 13.74 -0.65 -29.54
CA VAL A 720 14.16 -1.36 -28.33
C VAL A 720 12.93 -1.68 -27.50
N GLN A 721 12.78 -2.93 -27.07
CA GLN A 721 11.59 -3.42 -26.37
C GLN A 721 11.97 -4.19 -25.11
N MET A 722 11.36 -3.91 -23.96
CA MET A 722 11.63 -4.69 -22.75
C MET A 722 11.13 -6.13 -22.93
N ARG A 723 11.93 -7.10 -22.48
CA ARG A 723 11.62 -8.54 -22.52
C ARG A 723 11.65 -9.19 -21.16
N GLN A 724 12.46 -8.70 -20.24
CA GLN A 724 12.41 -9.04 -18.82
C GLN A 724 12.71 -7.81 -17.98
N THR A 725 12.16 -7.76 -16.77
CA THR A 725 12.34 -6.66 -15.83
C THR A 725 13.36 -7.00 -14.76
N HIS A 726 14.15 -6.03 -14.29
CA HIS A 726 15.04 -6.16 -13.13
C HIS A 726 14.29 -6.26 -11.77
N LYS A 727 12.96 -6.16 -11.78
CA LYS A 727 12.14 -6.09 -10.56
C LYS A 727 12.19 -7.39 -9.75
N GLY A 728 12.15 -7.21 -8.43
CA GLY A 728 12.16 -8.25 -7.41
C GLY A 728 12.07 -7.60 -6.02
N ILE A 729 12.44 -8.34 -4.98
CA ILE A 729 12.65 -7.79 -3.65
C ILE A 729 14.10 -8.05 -3.26
N ARG A 730 14.82 -7.02 -2.82
CA ARG A 730 16.19 -7.18 -2.31
C ARG A 730 16.55 -6.16 -1.24
N ASP A 731 17.52 -6.54 -0.42
CA ASP A 731 18.05 -5.71 0.67
C ASP A 731 16.98 -5.34 1.70
N VAL A 732 16.48 -6.36 2.41
CA VAL A 732 15.48 -6.18 3.45
C VAL A 732 16.11 -6.40 4.81
N ASP A 733 16.12 -5.37 5.64
CA ASP A 733 16.73 -5.35 6.96
C ASP A 733 15.69 -5.10 8.06
N ILE A 734 15.37 -6.13 8.84
CA ILE A 734 14.36 -6.09 9.90
C ILE A 734 15.07 -6.30 11.24
N ARG A 735 15.20 -5.23 12.03
CA ARG A 735 15.96 -5.32 13.28
C ARG A 735 15.40 -4.53 14.44
N ASN A 736 15.67 -4.98 15.66
CA ASN A 736 15.32 -4.23 16.86
C ASN A 736 13.82 -3.86 16.93
N ASN A 737 12.92 -4.72 16.44
CA ASN A 737 11.47 -4.49 16.52
C ASN A 737 10.85 -5.34 17.62
N LEU A 738 9.77 -4.83 18.21
CA LEU A 738 8.86 -5.59 19.06
C LEU A 738 7.62 -5.97 18.25
N PHE A 739 7.37 -7.27 18.11
CA PHE A 739 6.17 -7.84 17.52
C PHE A 739 5.32 -8.44 18.64
N TYR A 740 4.16 -7.86 18.92
CA TYR A 740 3.33 -8.21 20.07
C TYR A 740 1.90 -8.54 19.63
N GLN A 741 1.40 -9.69 20.07
CA GLN A 741 -0.01 -10.09 19.90
C GLN A 741 -0.46 -10.28 18.45
N GLY A 742 0.36 -10.95 17.64
CA GLY A 742 0.09 -11.18 16.21
C GLY A 742 -0.34 -12.60 15.85
N VAL A 743 -0.13 -12.93 14.58
CA VAL A 743 -0.43 -14.24 13.98
C VAL A 743 0.82 -14.83 13.30
N GLU A 744 1.57 -14.02 12.55
CA GLU A 744 2.80 -14.41 11.86
C GLU A 744 3.78 -13.24 11.79
N THR A 745 5.07 -13.51 11.96
CA THR A 745 6.09 -12.45 12.00
C THR A 745 6.59 -12.07 10.61
N LEU A 746 7.21 -13.01 9.90
CA LEU A 746 7.83 -12.76 8.61
C LEU A 746 7.48 -13.86 7.60
N ARG A 747 6.97 -13.44 6.44
CA ARG A 747 6.84 -14.29 5.26
C ARG A 747 7.56 -13.69 4.07
N VAL A 748 8.35 -14.52 3.39
CA VAL A 748 9.13 -14.15 2.20
C VAL A 748 8.87 -15.15 1.10
N ALA A 749 8.44 -14.69 -0.07
CA ALA A 749 8.43 -15.48 -1.29
C ALA A 749 9.60 -15.05 -2.18
N GLY A 750 10.28 -16.00 -2.82
CA GLY A 750 11.45 -15.69 -3.63
C GLY A 750 11.14 -15.22 -5.04
N SER A 751 10.10 -15.76 -5.66
CA SER A 751 9.58 -15.30 -6.93
C SER A 751 8.09 -15.57 -7.05
N ASP A 752 7.41 -14.85 -7.93
CA ASP A 752 5.99 -15.12 -8.19
C ASP A 752 5.85 -16.21 -9.25
N ALA A 753 5.52 -17.42 -8.79
CA ALA A 753 5.24 -18.54 -9.66
C ALA A 753 4.05 -18.29 -10.61
N ALA A 754 3.12 -17.41 -10.23
CA ALA A 754 1.94 -17.06 -11.03
C ALA A 754 2.26 -16.11 -12.20
N CYS A 755 3.48 -15.59 -12.29
CA CYS A 755 3.90 -14.80 -13.44
C CYS A 755 4.05 -15.69 -14.68
N SER A 756 3.00 -15.70 -15.50
CA SER A 756 2.94 -16.51 -16.72
C SER A 756 3.74 -15.92 -17.88
N ASN A 757 4.03 -14.61 -17.86
CA ASN A 757 4.65 -13.86 -18.97
C ASN A 757 6.05 -13.28 -18.66
N THR A 758 6.54 -13.34 -17.42
CA THR A 758 7.88 -12.85 -17.04
C THR A 758 8.37 -13.58 -15.80
N ARG A 759 9.69 -13.67 -15.62
CA ARG A 759 10.28 -14.14 -14.37
C ARG A 759 11.04 -13.00 -13.68
N LEU A 760 10.55 -12.64 -12.49
CA LEU A 760 11.25 -11.73 -11.58
C LEU A 760 12.57 -12.36 -11.11
N ILE A 761 13.51 -11.51 -10.73
CA ILE A 761 14.73 -12.01 -10.06
C ILE A 761 14.36 -12.62 -8.69
N PRO A 762 15.11 -13.64 -8.21
CA PRO A 762 14.99 -14.15 -6.85
C PRO A 762 15.01 -13.04 -5.80
N THR A 763 14.33 -13.27 -4.67
CA THR A 763 14.44 -12.37 -3.52
C THR A 763 15.78 -12.59 -2.83
N GLN A 764 16.49 -11.50 -2.52
CA GLN A 764 17.88 -11.58 -2.07
C GLN A 764 18.14 -10.71 -0.85
N ARG A 765 19.03 -11.17 0.05
CA ARG A 765 19.58 -10.39 1.18
C ARG A 765 18.47 -9.93 2.13
N VAL A 766 17.92 -10.89 2.87
CA VAL A 766 16.87 -10.66 3.87
C VAL A 766 17.42 -10.95 5.27
N ALA A 767 17.38 -9.97 6.16
CA ALA A 767 17.83 -10.12 7.53
C ALA A 767 16.69 -9.86 8.54
N LEU A 768 16.55 -10.76 9.52
CA LEU A 768 15.73 -10.60 10.72
C LEU A 768 16.64 -10.71 11.95
N VAL A 769 17.01 -9.58 12.54
CA VAL A 769 18.07 -9.52 13.57
C VAL A 769 17.65 -8.78 14.83
N ASN A 770 17.88 -9.37 16.00
CA ASN A 770 17.63 -8.71 17.29
C ASN A 770 16.18 -8.24 17.51
N ASN A 771 15.19 -9.02 17.10
CA ASN A 771 13.77 -8.72 17.32
C ASN A 771 13.22 -9.52 18.51
N LEU A 772 12.22 -8.96 19.17
CA LEU A 772 11.41 -9.64 20.18
C LEU A 772 10.02 -9.89 19.61
N VAL A 773 9.62 -11.16 19.55
CA VAL A 773 8.29 -11.60 19.12
C VAL A 773 7.61 -12.26 20.31
N VAL A 774 6.48 -11.70 20.74
CA VAL A 774 5.75 -12.18 21.92
C VAL A 774 4.29 -12.38 21.54
N ASP A 775 3.81 -13.58 21.85
CA ASP A 775 2.39 -13.92 21.77
C ASP A 775 1.83 -13.82 20.34
N THR A 776 2.28 -14.69 19.45
CA THR A 776 1.63 -14.90 18.15
C THR A 776 0.72 -16.12 18.21
N ASP A 777 -0.48 -16.01 17.65
CA ASP A 777 -1.55 -17.02 17.82
C ASP A 777 -2.49 -17.09 16.62
N ILE A 778 -2.31 -18.09 15.76
CA ILE A 778 -3.18 -18.35 14.59
C ILE A 778 -4.20 -19.47 14.85
N ARG A 779 -4.47 -19.82 16.10
CA ARG A 779 -5.56 -20.76 16.40
C ARG A 779 -6.91 -20.18 15.95
N SER A 780 -7.91 -21.05 15.82
CA SER A 780 -9.26 -20.61 15.48
C SER A 780 -9.80 -19.60 16.50
N PHE A 781 -10.74 -18.75 16.07
CA PHE A 781 -11.43 -17.82 16.97
C PHE A 781 -12.06 -18.57 18.17
N ALA A 782 -12.69 -19.73 17.93
CA ALA A 782 -13.34 -20.55 18.95
C ALA A 782 -12.39 -21.08 20.04
N THR A 783 -11.08 -21.11 19.78
CA THR A 783 -10.05 -21.54 20.74
C THR A 783 -9.23 -20.37 21.29
N GLY A 784 -9.70 -19.13 21.06
CA GLY A 784 -9.11 -17.89 21.55
C GLY A 784 -7.95 -17.36 20.70
N GLY A 785 -7.78 -17.83 19.46
CA GLY A 785 -6.74 -17.32 18.57
C GLY A 785 -7.08 -15.98 17.91
N ARG A 786 -6.14 -15.43 17.15
CA ARG A 786 -6.26 -14.10 16.51
C ARG A 786 -6.71 -14.16 15.06
N VAL A 787 -7.40 -15.22 14.71
CA VAL A 787 -8.08 -15.30 13.42
C VAL A 787 -9.50 -14.76 13.55
N ASP A 788 -9.94 -14.05 12.53
CA ASP A 788 -11.32 -13.62 12.37
C ASP A 788 -12.24 -14.85 12.21
N GLN A 789 -13.39 -14.81 12.90
CA GLN A 789 -14.37 -15.90 12.93
C GLN A 789 -14.83 -16.37 11.54
N PHE A 790 -14.86 -15.48 10.54
CA PHE A 790 -15.36 -15.80 9.20
C PHE A 790 -14.30 -15.66 8.10
N GLY A 791 -13.05 -15.39 8.48
CA GLY A 791 -11.93 -15.23 7.55
C GLY A 791 -11.54 -16.50 6.80
N THR A 792 -10.65 -16.36 5.82
CA THR A 792 -10.04 -17.46 5.05
C THR A 792 -9.46 -18.55 5.95
N PHE A 793 -8.98 -18.16 7.14
CA PHE A 793 -8.32 -19.04 8.10
C PHE A 793 -9.18 -19.29 9.35
N ALA A 794 -10.51 -19.19 9.30
CA ALA A 794 -11.41 -19.29 10.46
C ALA A 794 -11.18 -20.53 11.36
N ALA A 795 -10.73 -21.65 10.78
CA ALA A 795 -10.38 -22.89 11.49
C ALA A 795 -8.97 -22.87 12.13
N GLY A 796 -8.26 -21.76 12.03
CA GLY A 796 -6.82 -21.64 12.24
C GLY A 796 -6.01 -22.07 11.02
N ASP A 797 -4.69 -21.98 11.12
CA ASP A 797 -3.74 -22.37 10.08
C ASP A 797 -2.50 -23.08 10.67
N PHE A 798 -1.52 -23.43 9.83
CA PHE A 798 -0.20 -23.97 10.22
C PHE A 798 0.52 -23.03 11.19
N GLY A 799 0.22 -23.10 12.50
CA GLY A 799 1.02 -22.50 13.57
C GLY A 799 1.20 -20.97 13.53
N ALA A 800 1.49 -20.34 14.66
CA ALA A 800 2.08 -19.01 14.59
C ALA A 800 3.47 -19.11 13.94
N ARG A 801 3.62 -18.56 12.73
CA ARG A 801 4.83 -18.69 11.91
C ARG A 801 5.82 -17.59 12.27
N SER A 802 7.01 -17.99 12.73
CA SER A 802 8.09 -17.04 12.99
C SER A 802 8.73 -16.59 11.67
N VAL A 803 9.31 -17.50 10.90
CA VAL A 803 9.88 -17.20 9.57
C VAL A 803 9.44 -18.24 8.55
N TYR A 804 8.73 -17.81 7.50
CA TYR A 804 8.31 -18.69 6.40
C TYR A 804 8.88 -18.22 5.06
N ILE A 805 9.64 -19.10 4.40
CA ILE A 805 10.28 -18.89 3.11
C ILE A 805 9.59 -19.74 2.03
N MET A 806 9.02 -19.12 1.02
CA MET A 806 8.28 -19.80 -0.08
C MET A 806 9.16 -20.06 -1.31
N GLY A 807 10.39 -20.52 -1.09
CA GLY A 807 11.32 -20.95 -2.14
C GLY A 807 11.95 -19.79 -2.93
N ASN A 808 13.00 -20.08 -3.70
CA ASN A 808 13.72 -19.14 -4.58
C ASN A 808 14.27 -17.88 -3.87
N VAL A 809 14.69 -18.00 -2.60
CA VAL A 809 15.31 -16.90 -1.84
C VAL A 809 16.80 -17.16 -1.66
N GLU A 810 17.61 -16.11 -1.79
CA GLU A 810 19.05 -16.15 -1.50
C GLU A 810 19.41 -15.21 -0.35
N ASP A 811 20.47 -15.54 0.36
CA ASP A 811 21.07 -14.72 1.41
C ASP A 811 20.10 -14.34 2.56
N VAL A 812 19.69 -15.31 3.35
CA VAL A 812 18.78 -15.11 4.49
C VAL A 812 19.54 -15.19 5.82
N THR A 813 19.46 -14.14 6.63
CA THR A 813 20.01 -14.10 7.99
C THR A 813 18.88 -13.99 9.01
N VAL A 814 18.81 -14.91 9.98
CA VAL A 814 17.89 -14.85 11.12
C VAL A 814 18.70 -15.04 12.39
N ALA A 815 18.98 -13.94 13.10
CA ALA A 815 19.94 -13.96 14.21
C ALA A 815 19.50 -13.18 15.45
N ASN A 816 19.84 -13.71 16.63
CA ASN A 816 19.67 -13.02 17.91
C ASN A 816 18.22 -12.59 18.20
N ASN A 817 17.22 -13.33 17.71
CA ASN A 817 15.81 -13.02 17.99
C ASN A 817 15.29 -13.84 19.18
N THR A 818 14.31 -13.31 19.91
CA THR A 818 13.53 -14.08 20.89
C THR A 818 12.09 -14.19 20.43
N PHE A 819 11.61 -15.41 20.22
CA PHE A 819 10.22 -15.75 19.92
C PHE A 819 9.61 -16.45 21.13
N TYR A 820 8.54 -15.89 21.68
CA TYR A 820 7.92 -16.39 22.90
C TYR A 820 6.41 -16.54 22.73
N ALA A 821 5.85 -17.59 23.34
CA ALA A 821 4.42 -17.93 23.36
C ALA A 821 3.79 -18.10 21.97
N GLN A 822 4.49 -18.76 21.05
CA GLN A 822 3.96 -19.09 19.71
C GLN A 822 2.86 -20.17 19.81
N ARG A 823 1.69 -19.94 19.19
CA ARG A 823 0.51 -20.82 19.27
C ARG A 823 -0.17 -21.03 17.91
N GLY A 824 -0.58 -22.27 17.63
CA GLY A 824 -1.30 -22.66 16.40
C GLY A 824 -1.10 -24.15 16.12
N ASN A 825 -1.62 -24.64 14.98
CA ASN A 825 -1.68 -26.08 14.71
C ASN A 825 -0.30 -26.73 14.43
N MET A 826 0.67 -25.97 13.91
CA MET A 826 2.04 -26.42 13.60
C MET A 826 3.05 -25.28 13.78
N PRO A 827 3.37 -24.86 15.02
CA PRO A 827 4.25 -23.73 15.26
C PRO A 827 5.70 -24.07 14.89
N PHE A 828 6.41 -23.12 14.27
CA PHE A 828 7.81 -23.29 13.85
C PHE A 828 8.61 -21.98 13.98
N LEU A 829 9.92 -22.12 14.19
CA LEU A 829 10.90 -21.04 14.08
C LEU A 829 11.17 -20.71 12.61
N LEU A 830 11.44 -21.75 11.80
CA LEU A 830 11.72 -21.62 10.36
C LEU A 830 11.05 -22.75 9.57
N TYR A 831 10.35 -22.36 8.50
CA TYR A 831 9.92 -23.29 7.46
C TYR A 831 10.30 -22.74 6.08
N ALA A 832 10.82 -23.59 5.20
CA ALA A 832 11.22 -23.20 3.86
C ALA A 832 10.67 -24.16 2.78
N GLU A 833 10.40 -23.67 1.58
CA GLU A 833 10.15 -24.50 0.39
C GLU A 833 11.46 -24.73 -0.39
N GLN A 834 11.46 -25.48 -1.50
CA GLN A 834 12.70 -25.77 -2.25
C GLN A 834 13.27 -24.55 -2.99
N GLY A 835 14.55 -24.64 -3.36
CA GLY A 835 15.19 -23.67 -4.25
C GLY A 835 15.80 -22.46 -3.56
N ASN A 836 16.06 -22.53 -2.25
CA ASN A 836 16.76 -21.47 -1.53
C ASN A 836 18.25 -21.79 -1.38
N GLU A 837 19.01 -20.76 -1.06
CA GLU A 837 20.43 -20.87 -0.77
C GLU A 837 20.85 -19.83 0.28
N GLY A 838 21.86 -20.13 1.08
CA GLY A 838 22.45 -19.15 1.97
C GLY A 838 21.62 -18.78 3.18
N LEU A 839 21.34 -19.74 4.05
CA LEU A 839 20.75 -19.47 5.35
C LEU A 839 21.82 -19.30 6.44
N ASP A 840 21.77 -18.21 7.20
CA ASP A 840 22.42 -18.09 8.51
C ASP A 840 21.34 -17.98 9.60
N LEU A 841 21.07 -19.07 10.32
CA LEU A 841 20.08 -19.12 11.40
C LEU A 841 20.79 -19.38 12.72
N ARG A 842 20.98 -18.35 13.55
CA ARG A 842 21.81 -18.51 14.75
C ARG A 842 21.40 -17.69 15.96
N ASN A 843 21.77 -18.20 17.13
CA ASN A 843 21.63 -17.50 18.41
C ASN A 843 20.17 -17.05 18.70
N ASN A 844 19.15 -17.71 18.15
CA ASN A 844 17.76 -17.37 18.43
C ASN A 844 17.24 -18.15 19.64
N LEU A 845 16.36 -17.53 20.42
CA LEU A 845 15.55 -18.17 21.45
C LEU A 845 14.14 -18.38 20.90
N TYR A 846 13.63 -19.61 20.93
CA TYR A 846 12.29 -19.95 20.49
C TYR A 846 11.55 -20.73 21.57
N GLN A 847 10.38 -20.23 21.95
CA GLN A 847 9.47 -20.87 22.90
C GLN A 847 8.07 -20.94 22.29
N TRP A 848 7.45 -22.10 22.43
CA TRP A 848 6.06 -22.35 22.00
C TRP A 848 5.20 -22.74 23.20
N ASN A 849 3.91 -22.40 23.15
CA ASN A 849 2.95 -22.65 24.24
C ASN A 849 1.60 -23.17 23.70
N GLY A 850 1.64 -24.05 22.68
CA GLY A 850 0.47 -24.42 21.87
C GLY A 850 0.15 -25.91 21.80
N PHE A 851 -1.08 -26.20 21.39
CA PHE A 851 -1.60 -27.53 21.05
C PHE A 851 -1.16 -27.92 19.63
N GLY A 852 -0.28 -28.91 19.51
CA GLY A 852 0.25 -29.40 18.22
C GLY A 852 1.64 -30.00 18.39
N GLY A 853 2.03 -30.93 17.51
CA GLY A 853 3.41 -31.42 17.49
C GLY A 853 4.35 -30.30 17.05
N LEU A 854 5.35 -29.95 17.87
CA LEU A 854 6.31 -28.91 17.49
C LEU A 854 7.17 -29.38 16.31
N THR A 855 7.29 -28.51 15.31
CA THR A 855 8.10 -28.71 14.12
C THR A 855 9.04 -27.53 13.94
N ALA A 856 10.03 -27.42 14.83
CA ALA A 856 10.74 -26.16 15.07
C ALA A 856 11.47 -25.61 13.83
N MET A 857 12.16 -26.46 13.08
CA MET A 857 12.89 -26.06 11.86
C MET A 857 12.74 -27.15 10.81
N GLY A 858 12.48 -26.77 9.56
CA GLY A 858 12.39 -27.72 8.46
C GLY A 858 11.94 -27.07 7.17
N GLY A 859 11.38 -27.88 6.28
CA GLY A 859 10.88 -27.40 5.01
C GLY A 859 10.17 -28.45 4.18
N ASN A 860 9.74 -28.04 2.99
CA ASN A 860 9.05 -28.90 2.04
C ASN A 860 9.98 -29.32 0.91
N THR A 861 10.20 -30.62 0.74
CA THR A 861 10.95 -31.18 -0.40
C THR A 861 10.07 -32.00 -1.36
N GLY A 862 8.78 -31.65 -1.43
CA GLY A 862 7.70 -32.45 -2.02
C GLY A 862 6.78 -33.05 -0.95
N THR A 863 7.33 -33.30 0.23
CA THR A 863 6.60 -33.55 1.47
C THR A 863 7.26 -32.77 2.62
N PRO A 864 6.54 -32.43 3.71
CA PRO A 864 7.14 -31.78 4.87
C PRO A 864 8.22 -32.66 5.53
N VAL A 865 9.44 -32.13 5.68
CA VAL A 865 10.59 -32.78 6.31
C VAL A 865 11.19 -31.83 7.36
N TRP A 866 11.54 -32.36 8.53
CA TRP A 866 11.98 -31.57 9.68
C TRP A 866 13.46 -31.82 10.02
N GLY A 867 14.07 -30.89 10.74
CA GLY A 867 15.45 -30.99 11.19
C GLY A 867 16.47 -30.89 10.04
N ASN A 868 17.61 -31.57 10.18
CA ASN A 868 18.74 -31.53 9.24
C ASN A 868 18.31 -31.91 7.82
N ALA A 869 17.52 -32.97 7.65
CA ALA A 869 17.07 -33.42 6.34
C ALA A 869 16.20 -32.38 5.62
N GLY A 870 15.35 -31.67 6.37
CA GLY A 870 14.55 -30.57 5.82
C GLY A 870 15.44 -29.39 5.40
N LEU A 871 16.36 -28.99 6.27
CA LEU A 871 17.31 -27.90 6.01
C LEU A 871 18.20 -28.21 4.79
N ASP A 872 18.80 -29.39 4.73
CA ASP A 872 19.64 -29.87 3.61
C ASP A 872 18.86 -30.02 2.30
N GLY A 873 17.56 -30.28 2.40
CA GLY A 873 16.66 -30.43 1.27
C GLY A 873 16.23 -29.11 0.64
N THR A 874 16.03 -28.07 1.45
CA THR A 874 15.47 -26.79 0.99
C THR A 874 16.51 -25.68 0.79
N TRP A 875 17.67 -25.80 1.44
CA TRP A 875 18.77 -24.85 1.33
C TRP A 875 19.94 -25.53 0.64
N ARG A 876 20.08 -25.32 -0.67
CA ARG A 876 21.04 -26.06 -1.50
C ARG A 876 21.78 -25.18 -2.48
N ARG A 877 23.06 -25.53 -2.67
CA ARG A 877 23.97 -24.92 -3.63
C ARG A 877 24.82 -26.01 -4.27
N GLY A 878 24.79 -26.11 -5.61
CA GLY A 878 25.52 -27.15 -6.34
C GLY A 878 25.16 -28.57 -5.92
N GLY A 879 23.94 -28.78 -5.40
CA GLY A 879 23.52 -30.06 -4.83
C GLY A 879 23.97 -30.33 -3.39
N ALA A 880 24.81 -29.50 -2.78
CA ALA A 880 25.20 -29.59 -1.37
C ALA A 880 24.34 -28.67 -0.47
N PRO A 881 24.21 -28.97 0.83
CA PRO A 881 23.55 -28.06 1.78
C PRO A 881 24.21 -26.67 1.81
N SER A 882 23.39 -25.61 1.88
CA SER A 882 23.81 -24.20 1.92
C SER A 882 23.15 -23.47 3.10
N HIS A 883 23.47 -23.92 4.31
CA HIS A 883 23.00 -23.30 5.54
C HIS A 883 24.05 -23.36 6.66
N ASN A 884 24.02 -22.36 7.53
CA ASN A 884 24.77 -22.25 8.76
C ASN A 884 23.77 -22.09 9.90
N VAL A 885 23.34 -23.22 10.48
CA VAL A 885 22.39 -23.23 11.61
C VAL A 885 23.13 -23.56 12.90
N LYS A 886 23.21 -22.60 13.83
CA LYS A 886 23.99 -22.80 15.07
C LYS A 886 23.49 -22.07 16.30
N ASN A 887 23.72 -22.64 17.48
CA ASN A 887 23.47 -22.02 18.78
C ASN A 887 22.04 -21.48 18.99
N ASN A 888 21.05 -22.05 18.30
CA ASN A 888 19.65 -21.74 18.57
C ASN A 888 19.21 -22.50 19.84
N VAL A 889 18.32 -21.89 20.61
CA VAL A 889 17.77 -22.46 21.85
C VAL A 889 16.27 -22.65 21.62
N ILE A 890 15.83 -23.91 21.65
CA ILE A 890 14.44 -24.30 21.38
C ILE A 890 13.87 -24.86 22.68
N CYS A 891 13.02 -24.04 23.31
CA CYS A 891 12.39 -24.32 24.59
C CYS A 891 10.92 -24.77 24.38
N CYS A 892 10.38 -25.75 25.10
CA CYS A 892 11.00 -26.55 26.17
C CYS A 892 10.49 -27.99 26.17
N GLY A 893 11.25 -28.93 26.75
CA GLY A 893 10.77 -30.30 26.97
C GLY A 893 10.81 -31.19 25.71
N LEU A 894 11.62 -30.85 24.72
CA LEU A 894 11.67 -31.51 23.41
C LEU A 894 13.06 -32.06 23.06
N SER A 895 13.86 -32.39 24.07
CA SER A 895 15.21 -32.95 23.85
C SER A 895 15.20 -34.24 23.01
N ALA A 896 14.07 -34.96 22.92
CA ALA A 896 13.91 -36.11 22.03
C ALA A 896 14.13 -35.77 20.55
N ASN A 897 13.90 -34.52 20.13
CA ASN A 897 14.12 -34.07 18.75
C ASN A 897 15.57 -33.70 18.45
N ALA A 898 16.44 -33.62 19.47
CA ALA A 898 17.78 -33.07 19.35
C ALA A 898 18.64 -33.80 18.30
N ALA A 899 18.51 -35.13 18.20
CA ALA A 899 19.28 -35.95 17.27
C ALA A 899 19.00 -35.62 15.79
N ASN A 900 17.81 -35.11 15.48
CA ASN A 900 17.39 -34.77 14.12
C ASN A 900 17.71 -33.32 13.74
N HIS A 901 18.26 -32.51 14.65
CA HIS A 901 18.52 -31.08 14.44
C HIS A 901 20.04 -30.79 14.51
N PRO A 902 20.48 -29.57 14.16
CA PRO A 902 21.90 -29.21 14.23
C PRO A 902 22.43 -29.37 15.66
N ALA A 903 23.59 -30.01 15.81
CA ALA A 903 24.13 -30.44 17.11
C ALA A 903 24.38 -29.31 18.12
N THR A 904 24.53 -28.07 17.64
CA THR A 904 24.72 -26.88 18.48
C THR A 904 23.39 -26.29 18.98
N THR A 905 22.24 -26.81 18.52
CA THR A 905 20.91 -26.43 19.01
C THR A 905 20.72 -26.94 20.44
N ARG A 906 20.25 -26.07 21.33
CA ARG A 906 20.05 -26.38 22.76
C ARG A 906 18.57 -26.56 23.08
N TRP A 907 18.29 -27.48 23.98
CA TRP A 907 16.94 -27.96 24.30
C TRP A 907 16.69 -27.93 25.82
N PRO A 908 16.52 -26.73 26.42
CA PRO A 908 16.17 -26.62 27.83
C PRO A 908 14.89 -27.41 28.13
N ALA A 909 14.87 -28.13 29.25
CA ALA A 909 13.73 -28.98 29.62
C ALA A 909 12.51 -28.14 30.06
N THR A 910 12.75 -26.99 30.67
CA THR A 910 11.71 -26.09 31.18
C THR A 910 12.01 -24.64 30.80
N GLU A 911 10.99 -23.79 30.88
CA GLU A 911 11.13 -22.35 30.67
C GLU A 911 12.10 -21.74 31.70
N ASP A 912 11.98 -22.14 32.97
CA ASP A 912 12.86 -21.69 34.04
C ASP A 912 14.34 -22.01 33.78
N ALA A 913 14.66 -23.05 33.02
CA ALA A 913 16.04 -23.39 32.68
C ALA A 913 16.71 -22.36 31.75
N VAL A 914 15.92 -21.55 31.02
CA VAL A 914 16.43 -20.41 30.24
C VAL A 914 16.85 -19.26 31.15
N ARG A 915 16.17 -19.10 32.29
CA ARG A 915 16.41 -18.07 33.30
C ARG A 915 16.23 -16.64 32.76
N TRP A 916 15.10 -16.37 32.10
CA TRP A 916 14.65 -15.00 31.87
C TRP A 916 14.30 -14.29 33.20
N MET A 917 14.36 -12.96 33.20
CA MET A 917 14.01 -12.16 34.39
C MET A 917 12.51 -12.18 34.71
N LYS A 918 11.64 -11.94 33.72
CA LYS A 918 10.17 -11.98 33.87
C LYS A 918 9.51 -12.32 32.52
N PRO A 919 9.63 -13.57 32.04
CA PRO A 919 9.00 -13.99 30.79
C PRO A 919 7.48 -14.03 30.95
N GLY A 920 6.76 -13.74 29.87
CA GLY A 920 5.31 -13.84 29.87
C GLY A 920 4.66 -13.23 28.61
N PRO A 921 3.45 -13.69 28.23
CA PRO A 921 2.74 -13.19 27.06
C PRO A 921 2.06 -11.84 27.30
N ALA A 922 2.00 -11.37 28.55
CA ALA A 922 1.35 -10.12 28.93
C ALA A 922 2.38 -9.08 29.40
N SER A 923 2.27 -7.86 28.89
CA SER A 923 3.05 -6.72 29.37
C SER A 923 2.61 -6.29 30.79
N PRO A 924 3.53 -5.92 31.71
CA PRO A 924 4.97 -5.78 31.49
C PRO A 924 5.73 -7.12 31.64
N PHE A 925 6.45 -7.49 30.58
CA PHE A 925 7.40 -8.60 30.50
C PHE A 925 8.87 -8.09 30.48
N GLU A 926 9.82 -8.97 30.80
CA GLU A 926 11.27 -8.69 30.80
C GLU A 926 12.05 -9.92 30.33
N PHE A 927 12.59 -9.85 29.11
CA PHE A 927 13.29 -10.94 28.43
C PHE A 927 14.83 -10.87 28.53
N ARG A 928 15.37 -9.93 29.31
CA ARG A 928 16.78 -10.01 29.71
C ARG A 928 17.05 -11.34 30.42
N LEU A 929 18.19 -11.95 30.12
CA LEU A 929 18.65 -13.14 30.82
C LEU A 929 19.17 -12.76 32.21
N ARG A 930 18.87 -13.60 33.20
CA ARG A 930 19.46 -13.47 34.54
C ARG A 930 20.96 -13.75 34.47
N HIS A 931 21.71 -13.18 35.42
CA HIS A 931 23.17 -13.37 35.53
C HIS A 931 23.60 -14.84 35.63
N ASP A 932 22.71 -15.72 36.09
CA ASP A 932 22.95 -17.14 36.26
C ASP A 932 22.43 -17.99 35.07
N SER A 933 21.93 -17.36 34.01
CA SER A 933 21.51 -18.07 32.79
C SER A 933 22.72 -18.73 32.11
N PRO A 934 22.61 -20.00 31.66
CA PRO A 934 23.68 -20.61 30.87
C PRO A 934 23.82 -19.97 29.48
N TYR A 935 22.84 -19.18 29.03
CA TYR A 935 22.78 -18.56 27.70
C TYR A 935 23.21 -17.09 27.67
N ILE A 936 23.56 -16.52 28.83
CA ILE A 936 24.14 -15.17 28.93
C ILE A 936 25.53 -15.15 28.26
N SER A 937 26.00 -13.97 27.88
CA SER A 937 27.32 -13.73 27.29
C SER A 937 28.49 -14.36 28.08
N ALA A 938 28.39 -14.46 29.41
CA ALA A 938 29.38 -15.14 30.26
C ALA A 938 29.07 -16.62 30.56
N GLY A 939 27.99 -17.16 30.01
CA GLY A 939 27.49 -18.50 30.30
C GLY A 939 28.17 -19.61 29.49
N ALA A 940 27.91 -20.85 29.88
CA ALA A 940 28.44 -22.05 29.23
C ALA A 940 27.93 -22.27 27.79
N HIS A 941 26.84 -21.59 27.41
CA HIS A 941 26.18 -21.67 26.11
C HIS A 941 25.95 -20.27 25.52
N ARG A 942 26.94 -19.39 25.67
CA ARG A 942 26.90 -18.04 25.08
C ARG A 942 26.78 -18.07 23.55
N SER A 943 26.29 -16.97 22.98
CA SER A 943 26.13 -16.82 21.53
C SER A 943 27.49 -16.83 20.81
N THR A 944 27.46 -16.99 19.47
CA THR A 944 28.68 -16.90 18.64
C THR A 944 29.29 -15.50 18.52
N GLU A 945 28.68 -14.49 19.15
CA GLU A 945 29.10 -13.09 19.07
C GLU A 945 29.54 -12.54 20.44
N ASP A 946 29.80 -13.41 21.41
CA ASP A 946 30.09 -13.07 22.81
C ASP A 946 29.01 -12.17 23.45
N ARG A 947 27.76 -12.35 23.00
CA ARG A 947 26.55 -11.71 23.51
C ARG A 947 25.61 -12.74 24.16
N ASP A 948 24.60 -12.25 24.85
CA ASP A 948 23.46 -13.06 25.29
C ASP A 948 22.77 -13.71 24.07
N THR A 949 22.29 -14.94 24.22
CA THR A 949 21.49 -15.60 23.18
C THR A 949 20.08 -15.02 23.15
N GLY A 950 19.53 -14.83 21.94
CA GLY A 950 18.25 -14.15 21.71
C GLY A 950 18.37 -12.63 21.72
N VAL A 951 17.25 -11.96 22.00
CA VAL A 951 17.15 -10.50 21.90
C VAL A 951 18.02 -9.78 22.94
N ASN A 952 18.80 -8.82 22.48
CA ASN A 952 19.36 -7.75 23.30
C ASN A 952 18.25 -6.73 23.59
N ALA A 953 17.56 -6.93 24.72
CA ALA A 953 16.45 -6.09 25.16
C ALA A 953 16.87 -4.63 25.44
N ASP A 954 18.10 -4.37 25.85
CA ASP A 954 18.61 -3.01 26.06
C ASP A 954 18.74 -2.24 24.75
N GLU A 955 19.24 -2.89 23.70
CA GLU A 955 19.30 -2.31 22.36
C GLU A 955 17.91 -2.13 21.77
N LEU A 956 17.03 -3.14 21.91
CA LEU A 956 15.64 -3.06 21.48
C LEU A 956 14.94 -1.83 22.07
N GLU A 957 14.97 -1.67 23.39
CA GLU A 957 14.31 -0.55 24.09
C GLU A 957 14.84 0.82 23.65
N GLN A 958 16.15 0.93 23.40
CA GLN A 958 16.77 2.15 22.87
C GLN A 958 16.26 2.46 21.46
N ARG A 959 16.20 1.44 20.60
CA ARG A 959 15.79 1.57 19.21
C ARG A 959 14.30 1.86 19.09
N THR A 960 13.46 1.35 20.00
CA THR A 960 12.02 1.66 20.06
C THR A 960 11.68 2.98 20.74
N GLY A 961 12.68 3.73 21.23
CA GLY A 961 12.45 5.05 21.84
C GLY A 961 11.88 5.02 23.27
N ARG A 962 12.10 3.91 24.00
CA ARG A 962 11.58 3.73 25.36
C ARG A 962 12.28 4.64 26.39
N VAL A 963 11.50 5.31 27.23
CA VAL A 963 11.95 6.13 28.37
C VAL A 963 11.71 5.35 29.66
N ARG A 964 12.73 5.21 30.52
CA ARG A 964 12.63 4.44 31.78
C ARG A 964 12.87 5.28 33.02
N ASN A 965 12.47 4.74 34.17
CA ASN A 965 12.81 5.25 35.51
C ASN A 965 12.44 6.74 35.72
N VAL A 966 11.33 7.17 35.13
CA VAL A 966 10.80 8.53 35.21
C VAL A 966 10.25 8.79 36.61
N ARG A 967 10.84 9.73 37.34
CA ARG A 967 10.40 10.12 38.69
C ARG A 967 10.90 11.50 39.10
N ALA A 968 10.10 12.23 39.87
CA ALA A 968 10.57 13.39 40.61
C ALA A 968 11.38 12.94 41.84
N ARG A 969 12.48 13.65 42.14
CA ARG A 969 13.34 13.44 43.31
C ARG A 969 13.79 14.79 43.87
N ALA A 970 14.43 14.76 45.04
CA ALA A 970 14.95 15.96 45.71
C ALA A 970 13.88 17.07 45.78
N VAL A 971 12.64 16.69 46.11
CA VAL A 971 11.50 17.61 46.15
C VAL A 971 11.62 18.48 47.41
N ALA A 972 11.82 19.77 47.19
CA ALA A 972 11.89 20.80 48.22
C ALA A 972 10.72 21.79 48.06
N ALA A 973 10.59 22.74 49.00
CA ALA A 973 9.49 23.70 49.01
C ALA A 973 9.42 24.57 47.74
N SER A 974 10.56 24.79 47.06
CA SER A 974 10.66 25.65 45.87
C SER A 974 11.36 25.00 44.66
N SER A 975 11.73 23.71 44.74
CA SER A 975 12.44 23.02 43.66
C SER A 975 12.21 21.50 43.68
N ALA A 976 12.51 20.84 42.56
CA ALA A 976 12.59 19.39 42.44
C ALA A 976 13.52 19.00 41.28
N VAL A 977 13.83 17.72 41.13
CA VAL A 977 14.57 17.18 39.97
C VAL A 977 13.76 16.08 39.32
N VAL A 978 13.47 16.21 38.03
CA VAL A 978 12.86 15.13 37.24
C VAL A 978 13.98 14.27 36.65
N SER A 979 14.08 13.03 37.13
CA SER A 979 15.07 12.06 36.67
C SER A 979 14.45 11.01 35.75
N TYR A 980 15.16 10.62 34.68
CA TYR A 980 14.75 9.54 33.77
C TYR A 980 15.96 8.96 33.02
N LEU A 981 15.75 7.81 32.37
CA LEU A 981 16.68 7.23 31.40
C LEU A 981 16.09 7.47 30.01
N ALA A 982 16.73 8.36 29.25
CA ALA A 982 16.39 8.67 27.87
C ALA A 982 16.68 7.46 26.95
N PRO A 983 15.97 7.33 25.81
CA PRO A 983 16.22 6.26 24.86
C PRO A 983 17.61 6.37 24.24
N ASP A 984 18.07 7.58 23.94
CA ASP A 984 19.33 7.85 23.26
C ASP A 984 19.91 9.23 23.64
N ALA A 985 20.79 9.76 22.78
CA ALA A 985 21.45 11.03 22.97
C ALA A 985 20.64 12.25 22.50
N ALA A 986 19.50 12.06 21.84
CA ALA A 986 18.64 13.17 21.45
C ALA A 986 18.12 13.90 22.69
N ALA A 987 17.87 15.20 22.54
CA ALA A 987 17.34 16.01 23.61
C ALA A 987 15.87 15.65 23.88
N CYS A 988 15.51 15.60 25.16
CA CYS A 988 14.12 15.57 25.60
C CYS A 988 13.78 16.87 26.32
N THR A 989 12.48 17.14 26.49
CA THR A 989 12.00 18.32 27.23
C THR A 989 11.15 17.89 28.42
N VAL A 990 11.39 18.45 29.61
CA VAL A 990 10.50 18.29 30.75
C VAL A 990 9.51 19.44 30.78
N GLU A 991 8.23 19.14 30.66
CA GLU A 991 7.13 20.07 30.94
C GLU A 991 6.64 19.87 32.38
N TYR A 992 6.40 20.94 33.12
CA TYR A 992 5.81 20.88 34.47
C TYR A 992 4.89 22.07 34.78
N GLY A 993 3.91 21.87 35.64
CA GLY A 993 2.96 22.91 36.06
C GLY A 993 1.93 22.40 37.07
N THR A 994 1.07 23.29 37.58
CA THR A 994 0.00 22.93 38.53
C THR A 994 -1.23 22.34 37.84
N SER A 995 -1.35 22.49 36.52
CA SER A 995 -2.41 21.91 35.71
C SER A 995 -2.02 20.52 35.19
N PRO A 996 -2.93 19.54 35.20
CA PRO A 996 -2.72 18.27 34.49
C PRO A 996 -2.93 18.40 32.97
N VAL A 997 -3.34 19.58 32.46
CA VAL A 997 -3.55 19.84 31.04
C VAL A 997 -2.23 20.21 30.37
N TRP A 998 -1.79 19.35 29.45
CA TRP A 998 -0.55 19.51 28.70
C TRP A 998 -0.57 20.68 27.71
N GLY A 999 0.59 21.31 27.52
CA GLY A 999 0.77 22.52 26.71
C GLY A 999 0.60 23.82 27.49
N THR A 1000 0.29 23.76 28.79
CA THR A 1000 0.11 24.93 29.66
C THR A 1000 1.27 25.13 30.65
N GLY A 1001 2.17 24.15 30.75
CA GLY A 1001 3.27 24.15 31.71
C GLY A 1001 4.52 24.89 31.24
N THR A 1002 5.47 25.02 32.16
CA THR A 1002 6.84 25.48 31.87
C THR A 1002 7.66 24.34 31.28
N ARG A 1003 8.50 24.62 30.29
CA ARG A 1003 9.35 23.62 29.61
C ARG A 1003 10.83 23.88 29.86
N ILE A 1004 11.58 22.81 30.13
CA ILE A 1004 13.03 22.83 30.28
C ILE A 1004 13.62 21.70 29.42
N GLY A 1005 14.45 22.07 28.44
CA GLY A 1005 15.19 21.10 27.62
C GLY A 1005 16.35 20.50 28.42
N ASP A 1006 16.62 19.21 28.22
CA ASP A 1006 17.74 18.51 28.89
C ASP A 1006 19.08 18.61 28.13
N GLY A 1007 19.07 19.18 26.92
CA GLY A 1007 20.26 19.38 26.07
C GLY A 1007 20.80 18.13 25.38
N GLY A 1008 20.21 16.94 25.58
CA GLY A 1008 20.73 15.71 25.00
C GLY A 1008 22.08 15.26 25.58
N GLY A 1009 22.71 14.23 25.00
CA GLY A 1009 23.95 13.61 25.52
C GLY A 1009 23.74 12.29 26.28
N ALA A 1010 24.26 12.14 27.50
CA ALA A 1010 24.19 10.87 28.26
C ALA A 1010 22.76 10.43 28.63
N ARG A 1011 22.44 9.14 28.48
CA ARG A 1011 21.07 8.64 28.68
C ARG A 1011 20.46 8.92 30.07
N VAL A 1012 21.26 8.97 31.14
CA VAL A 1012 20.75 9.31 32.48
C VAL A 1012 20.54 10.83 32.55
N ARG A 1013 19.28 11.25 32.68
CA ARG A 1013 18.87 12.66 32.73
C ARG A 1013 18.42 13.05 34.13
N ASN A 1014 18.81 14.26 34.52
CA ASN A 1014 18.38 14.92 35.75
C ASN A 1014 18.08 16.38 35.43
N VAL A 1015 16.79 16.72 35.33
CA VAL A 1015 16.36 18.06 34.93
C VAL A 1015 15.86 18.81 36.16
N PRO A 1016 16.57 19.86 36.62
CA PRO A 1016 16.13 20.66 37.76
C PRO A 1016 14.91 21.51 37.38
N VAL A 1017 13.90 21.53 38.24
CA VAL A 1017 12.76 22.45 38.19
C VAL A 1017 12.80 23.35 39.43
N ALA A 1018 12.44 24.63 39.27
CA ALA A 1018 12.61 25.65 40.29
C ALA A 1018 11.38 26.59 40.32
N SER A 1019 11.40 27.56 41.24
CA SER A 1019 10.31 28.54 41.43
C SER A 1019 8.96 27.89 41.75
N LEU A 1020 8.99 26.78 42.49
CA LEU A 1020 7.78 26.09 42.93
C LEU A 1020 7.19 26.76 44.17
N SER A 1021 5.88 26.63 44.36
CA SER A 1021 5.18 27.06 45.56
C SER A 1021 5.12 25.92 46.59
N PRO A 1022 5.30 26.17 47.89
CA PRO A 1022 5.17 25.16 48.95
C PRO A 1022 3.78 24.51 49.00
N GLY A 1023 3.68 23.28 49.53
CA GLY A 1023 2.42 22.54 49.70
C GLY A 1023 1.60 22.25 48.43
N THR A 1024 2.16 22.51 47.25
CA THR A 1024 1.48 22.55 45.94
C THR A 1024 1.75 21.29 45.12
N ILE A 1025 0.73 20.78 44.42
CA ILE A 1025 0.88 19.65 43.50
C ILE A 1025 1.36 20.16 42.13
N TYR A 1026 2.41 19.53 41.62
CA TYR A 1026 2.95 19.76 40.30
C TYR A 1026 2.86 18.48 39.47
N HIS A 1027 2.28 18.59 38.28
CA HIS A 1027 2.32 17.58 37.24
C HIS A 1027 3.55 17.81 36.37
N TYR A 1028 4.15 16.73 35.88
CA TYR A 1028 5.25 16.80 34.92
C TYR A 1028 5.12 15.74 33.83
N ARG A 1029 5.71 16.02 32.67
CA ARG A 1029 5.81 15.09 31.53
C ARG A 1029 7.18 15.21 30.88
N VAL A 1030 7.79 14.08 30.56
CA VAL A 1030 9.03 14.01 29.78
C VAL A 1030 8.63 13.86 28.31
N LEU A 1031 9.04 14.79 27.47
CA LEU A 1031 8.79 14.83 26.04
C LEU A 1031 10.04 14.35 25.31
N CYS A 1032 10.16 13.04 25.15
CA CYS A 1032 11.11 12.46 24.21
C CYS A 1032 10.41 12.18 22.88
N GLU A 1033 11.18 11.73 21.89
CA GLU A 1033 10.70 11.52 20.52
C GLU A 1033 9.43 10.66 20.46
N VAL A 1034 9.50 9.44 21.01
CA VAL A 1034 8.41 8.44 20.98
C VAL A 1034 7.55 8.50 22.25
N GLU A 1035 8.13 8.17 23.40
CA GLU A 1035 7.38 8.10 24.65
C GLU A 1035 7.32 9.45 25.37
N GLN A 1036 6.12 9.76 25.87
CA GLN A 1036 5.84 10.99 26.62
C GLN A 1036 5.32 10.70 28.04
N PRO A 1037 6.08 9.98 28.89
CA PRO A 1037 5.63 9.56 30.21
C PRO A 1037 5.41 10.76 31.13
N SER A 1038 4.42 10.66 32.01
CA SER A 1038 4.05 11.73 32.94
C SER A 1038 3.94 11.22 34.38
N GLY A 1039 3.96 12.15 35.31
CA GLY A 1039 3.81 11.92 36.74
C GLY A 1039 3.43 13.19 37.48
N TRP A 1040 3.46 13.14 38.81
CA TRP A 1040 3.22 14.29 39.66
C TRP A 1040 4.04 14.18 40.95
N PHE A 1041 4.19 15.31 41.65
CA PHE A 1041 4.74 15.37 42.99
C PHE A 1041 4.10 16.53 43.77
N ARG A 1042 4.23 16.53 45.09
CA ARG A 1042 3.78 17.63 45.95
C ARG A 1042 4.98 18.23 46.66
N THR A 1043 5.13 19.55 46.61
CA THR A 1043 6.15 20.25 47.41
C THR A 1043 5.81 20.15 48.90
N PRO A 1044 6.81 20.01 49.79
CA PRO A 1044 6.62 20.03 51.24
C PRO A 1044 5.89 21.28 51.75
#